data_AF-A0A317NZR9-F1
#
_entry.id   AF-A0A317NZR9-F1
#
_cell.length_a   1.000
_cell.length_b   1.000
_cell.length_c   1.000
_cell.angle_alpha   90.00
_cell.angle_beta   90.00
_cell.angle_gamma   90.00
#
_symmetry.space_group_name_H-M   'P 1'
#
loop_
_entity.id
_entity.type
_entity.pdbx_description
1 polymer ?
#
loop_
_entity_poly.entity_id
_entity_poly.type
_entity_poly.pdbx_seq_one_letter_code
_entity_poly.pdbx_strand_id
1 'polypeptide(L)'
;MTALDFDGIAFDPTGVTPAQPAPGVLPQAARPGGPAHDTVPQALTPAPAGVPAGPAVAPAGDTAESTRRSDEAAALPAQDRSTRPVETTATARTRAASAGASRGVIAELRTGVTTAHRAALTAQVALQRALWARAVGIPLSSKAFRDGSADFAAVAGELRSAGSTVVPVDRGASSALHHVSGGEAPVREGAFKPLARTARTSLDRAALESLTTGAIAEVFGPGHRRDGVEVAARLAAGEPLALTAIEAIELYGGTGDGRIVARYEGAPEAAARQAAEVFALFTGMHLCLSGSTLTGGAVATAGTPRDTIGAAAGNGAAQGTLELVVTDLDLVPRPHVLGTAHFAGGGSLSVEVTVTEAPGAGIGPGQAVPTLLLNEFHMTHLARGDQAIAMGPEFAEYTGVRATRLPTGGLLLVDRVREFDGARGTLDHAAYTTEYDSPADSWYYADTANDSMPHFVYMETSLQAALLMGYYAGPTLTQPGTTLSLRNLGGTATVLRQVDLRDRTIEQSSRMLSTTILPGSSLQTFDYTLSVDGAPFYTGETMFGYFSDEALANQTGLDAGRPAPSWLAENPTAQVRTIDVAARRADPASPLCSRRTLALIDRVEVVDGGGKHGAGYLHSLRPIDPADWFFARHFHLDPVIPGSLGVESVIHAVQEWLVDAGHAADMADPVFRIPADIPFSWRYRGQFLPTDGTVELEAHIKALRRGPRGVTAVVDGSLWKPGLRIYEVTDLAVELVDRSA
;
A
#
# COMPACT_ATOMS: atom_id res chain seq x y z
N MET A 1 -13.28 -36.75 0.20
CA MET A 1 -12.33 -35.82 0.85
C MET A 1 -11.00 -36.01 0.17
N THR A 2 -10.62 -35.07 -0.69
CA THR A 2 -9.29 -34.98 -1.30
C THR A 2 -8.48 -34.02 -0.45
N ALA A 3 -7.41 -34.51 0.17
CA ALA A 3 -6.43 -33.62 0.78
C ALA A 3 -5.78 -32.79 -0.35
N LEU A 4 -5.59 -31.50 -0.10
CA LEU A 4 -4.74 -30.67 -0.95
C LEU A 4 -3.30 -30.93 -0.51
N ASP A 5 -2.60 -31.77 -1.28
CA ASP A 5 -1.16 -31.92 -1.17
C ASP A 5 -0.48 -30.76 -1.92
N PHE A 6 0.35 -30.02 -1.22
CA PHE A 6 1.37 -29.16 -1.80
C PHE A 6 2.71 -29.61 -1.19
N ASP A 7 3.63 -30.09 -2.03
CA ASP A 7 4.92 -30.67 -1.65
C ASP A 7 4.89 -31.74 -0.54
N GLY A 8 3.81 -32.53 -0.48
CA GLY A 8 3.68 -33.69 0.40
C GLY A 8 3.33 -33.40 1.86
N ILE A 9 2.83 -32.19 2.16
CA ILE A 9 2.21 -31.88 3.47
C ILE A 9 0.74 -31.52 3.26
N ALA A 10 -0.14 -32.40 3.70
CA ALA A 10 -1.58 -32.21 3.61
C ALA A 10 -2.05 -30.98 4.41
N PHE A 11 -2.82 -30.12 3.76
CA PHE A 11 -3.56 -29.04 4.41
C PHE A 11 -4.81 -29.59 5.11
N ASP A 12 -4.86 -29.54 6.45
CA ASP A 12 -6.05 -29.85 7.27
C ASP A 12 -6.75 -28.55 7.73
N PRO A 13 -7.89 -28.17 7.11
CA PRO A 13 -8.67 -27.01 7.52
C PRO A 13 -9.53 -27.22 8.78
N THR A 14 -9.56 -28.44 9.34
CA THR A 14 -10.53 -28.79 10.40
C THR A 14 -9.94 -28.80 11.81
N GLY A 15 -8.62 -28.95 11.96
CA GLY A 15 -7.95 -29.01 13.26
C GLY A 15 -8.30 -30.26 14.10
N VAL A 16 -8.99 -31.25 13.52
CA VAL A 16 -9.44 -32.45 14.25
C VAL A 16 -8.42 -33.57 14.07
N THR A 17 -7.43 -33.62 14.96
CA THR A 17 -6.52 -34.78 15.05
C THR A 17 -7.27 -36.01 15.58
N PRO A 18 -7.29 -37.17 14.89
CA PRO A 18 -7.83 -38.40 15.45
C PRO A 18 -6.96 -38.90 16.61
N ALA A 19 -7.56 -39.15 17.77
CA ALA A 19 -6.84 -39.65 18.94
C ALA A 19 -6.27 -41.06 18.68
N GLN A 20 -4.95 -41.24 18.78
CA GLN A 20 -4.33 -42.56 18.77
C GLN A 20 -4.57 -43.30 20.10
N PRO A 21 -4.91 -44.60 20.08
CA PRO A 21 -5.01 -45.41 21.29
C PRO A 21 -3.62 -45.78 21.84
N ALA A 22 -3.55 -45.90 23.17
CA ALA A 22 -2.31 -46.17 23.92
C ALA A 22 -1.70 -47.57 23.64
N PRO A 23 -0.37 -47.75 23.82
CA PRO A 23 0.32 -48.98 23.44
C PRO A 23 0.10 -50.11 24.46
N GLY A 24 -0.20 -51.32 23.96
CA GLY A 24 -0.42 -52.50 24.80
C GLY A 24 -0.12 -53.84 24.11
N VAL A 25 1.02 -54.43 24.50
CA VAL A 25 1.32 -55.87 24.56
C VAL A 25 1.32 -56.70 23.25
N LEU A 26 2.49 -57.26 22.91
CA LEU A 26 2.71 -58.28 21.89
C LEU A 26 2.05 -59.63 22.23
N PRO A 27 1.76 -60.47 21.21
CA PRO A 27 2.47 -61.75 21.20
C PRO A 27 3.01 -62.23 19.83
N GLN A 28 4.03 -63.08 19.95
CA GLN A 28 4.59 -64.03 18.97
C GLN A 28 3.53 -64.95 18.32
N ALA A 29 3.74 -65.66 17.21
CA ALA A 29 4.75 -65.65 16.13
C ALA A 29 4.33 -66.68 15.05
N ALA A 30 4.77 -66.53 13.78
CA ALA A 30 5.05 -67.64 12.84
C ALA A 30 5.73 -67.16 11.54
N ARG A 31 6.82 -67.82 11.15
CA ARG A 31 7.36 -67.91 9.77
C ARG A 31 6.97 -69.32 9.22
N PRO A 32 7.33 -69.79 7.98
CA PRO A 32 8.08 -69.15 6.87
C PRO A 32 7.47 -69.37 5.45
N GLY A 33 8.11 -68.81 4.42
CA GLY A 33 7.96 -69.24 3.01
C GLY A 33 8.40 -68.20 1.97
N GLY A 34 9.58 -68.35 1.36
CA GLY A 34 10.00 -67.59 0.15
C GLY A 34 9.98 -68.49 -1.10
N PRO A 35 10.78 -68.23 -2.16
CA PRO A 35 11.62 -67.05 -2.45
C PRO A 35 11.55 -66.54 -3.92
N ALA A 36 12.38 -65.52 -4.25
CA ALA A 36 12.92 -65.14 -5.59
C ALA A 36 11.91 -64.67 -6.69
N HIS A 37 12.17 -63.57 -7.42
CA HIS A 37 13.35 -63.37 -8.28
C HIS A 37 13.64 -61.88 -8.59
N ASP A 38 14.90 -61.58 -8.89
CA ASP A 38 15.37 -60.31 -9.46
C ASP A 38 14.92 -60.10 -10.91
N THR A 39 14.69 -58.84 -11.34
CA THR A 39 15.44 -58.18 -12.44
C THR A 39 15.01 -56.74 -12.74
N VAL A 40 16.02 -55.91 -13.05
CA VAL A 40 16.07 -54.48 -13.47
C VAL A 40 17.39 -54.36 -14.28
N PRO A 41 17.70 -53.38 -15.18
CA PRO A 41 16.97 -52.21 -15.74
C PRO A 41 16.98 -52.11 -17.31
N GLN A 42 16.49 -50.96 -17.81
CA GLN A 42 16.97 -50.10 -18.95
C GLN A 42 15.82 -49.75 -19.94
N ALA A 43 15.46 -48.50 -20.26
CA ALA A 43 16.13 -47.20 -20.46
C ALA A 43 16.60 -46.92 -21.91
N LEU A 44 15.97 -45.95 -22.60
CA LEU A 44 16.52 -44.85 -23.44
C LEU A 44 15.52 -44.28 -24.49
N THR A 45 15.81 -43.06 -24.95
CA THR A 45 15.00 -42.08 -25.73
C THR A 45 15.40 -42.01 -27.24
N PRO A 46 15.05 -40.98 -28.09
CA PRO A 46 13.75 -40.37 -28.48
C PRO A 46 13.55 -40.12 -30.03
N ALA A 47 12.47 -39.39 -30.43
CA ALA A 47 12.30 -38.51 -31.65
C ALA A 47 11.95 -39.14 -33.04
N PRO A 48 11.51 -38.40 -34.11
CA PRO A 48 10.70 -37.14 -34.25
C PRO A 48 9.66 -37.06 -35.44
N ALA A 49 8.99 -35.88 -35.58
CA ALA A 49 8.59 -35.16 -36.83
C ALA A 49 7.22 -35.38 -37.57
N GLY A 50 6.66 -34.27 -38.12
CA GLY A 50 5.62 -34.26 -39.20
C GLY A 50 4.78 -32.97 -39.37
N VAL A 51 4.79 -32.33 -40.56
CA VAL A 51 3.94 -31.18 -41.00
C VAL A 51 3.39 -31.46 -42.42
N PRO A 52 2.21 -30.94 -42.83
CA PRO A 52 2.13 -30.18 -44.11
C PRO A 52 1.12 -29.00 -44.13
N ALA A 53 1.02 -28.31 -45.28
CA ALA A 53 0.44 -26.96 -45.46
C ALA A 53 -0.95 -26.89 -46.19
N GLY A 54 -1.48 -25.66 -46.37
CA GLY A 54 -2.80 -25.33 -46.98
C GLY A 54 -2.88 -25.39 -48.53
N PRO A 55 -3.94 -24.81 -49.17
CA PRO A 55 -3.94 -23.37 -49.52
C PRO A 55 -5.33 -22.64 -49.54
N ALA A 56 -5.37 -21.41 -50.04
CA ALA A 56 -6.46 -20.41 -49.91
C ALA A 56 -7.32 -20.14 -51.18
N VAL A 57 -8.49 -19.47 -51.03
CA VAL A 57 -9.21 -18.67 -52.07
C VAL A 57 -10.08 -17.56 -51.41
N ALA A 58 -10.20 -16.39 -52.09
CA ALA A 58 -11.20 -15.31 -51.93
C ALA A 58 -11.56 -14.79 -53.38
N PRO A 59 -12.42 -13.77 -53.67
CA PRO A 59 -13.14 -12.77 -52.82
C PRO A 59 -14.59 -12.39 -53.30
N ALA A 60 -15.10 -11.21 -52.87
CA ALA A 60 -16.27 -10.42 -53.35
C ALA A 60 -17.70 -10.91 -52.99
N GLY A 61 -18.74 -10.05 -52.84
CA GLY A 61 -18.84 -8.58 -52.87
C GLY A 61 -20.28 -8.05 -52.64
N ASP A 62 -20.45 -6.72 -52.68
CA ASP A 62 -21.68 -5.89 -52.82
C ASP A 62 -22.82 -5.80 -51.75
N THR A 63 -22.91 -4.58 -51.20
CA THR A 63 -24.08 -3.68 -50.99
C THR A 63 -25.53 -4.17 -51.12
N ALA A 64 -26.41 -3.75 -50.19
CA ALA A 64 -27.62 -2.94 -50.49
C ALA A 64 -28.34 -2.41 -49.22
N GLU A 65 -28.87 -1.19 -49.29
CA GLU A 65 -29.86 -0.65 -48.34
C GLU A 65 -31.31 -1.10 -48.67
N SER A 66 -32.22 -0.95 -47.69
CA SER A 66 -33.52 -0.23 -47.85
C SER A 66 -34.84 -0.96 -47.51
N THR A 67 -35.65 -0.24 -46.70
CA THR A 67 -37.14 -0.18 -46.65
C THR A 67 -38.04 -1.33 -46.13
N ARG A 68 -38.56 -1.10 -44.91
CA ARG A 68 -39.99 -0.93 -44.51
C ARG A 68 -41.12 -1.68 -45.28
N ARG A 69 -41.93 -2.44 -44.50
CA ARG A 69 -43.43 -2.46 -44.35
C ARG A 69 -43.88 -3.87 -43.91
N SER A 70 -45.06 -4.14 -43.34
CA SER A 70 -45.96 -3.55 -42.33
C SER A 70 -47.18 -4.51 -42.23
N ASP A 71 -47.85 -4.56 -41.07
CA ASP A 71 -49.27 -4.90 -40.85
C ASP A 71 -49.81 -6.36 -40.79
N GLU A 72 -50.17 -6.75 -39.55
CA GLU A 72 -51.52 -7.13 -39.02
C GLU A 72 -52.24 -8.50 -39.22
N ALA A 73 -53.13 -8.77 -38.23
CA ALA A 73 -54.28 -9.71 -38.14
C ALA A 73 -53.98 -11.22 -37.90
N ALA A 74 -54.79 -12.05 -37.19
CA ALA A 74 -56.01 -11.92 -36.35
C ALA A 74 -56.32 -13.29 -35.65
N ALA A 75 -57.25 -13.50 -34.69
CA ALA A 75 -57.83 -12.69 -33.58
C ALA A 75 -58.85 -13.51 -32.74
N LEU A 76 -58.99 -13.22 -31.42
CA LEU A 76 -60.22 -13.34 -30.58
C LEU A 76 -60.79 -14.75 -30.21
N PRO A 77 -61.64 -14.95 -29.15
CA PRO A 77 -62.80 -14.12 -28.74
C PRO A 77 -63.00 -13.80 -27.23
N ALA A 78 -64.09 -13.08 -26.95
CA ALA A 78 -64.44 -12.47 -25.66
C ALA A 78 -65.93 -12.66 -25.29
N GLN A 79 -66.28 -12.39 -24.01
CA GLN A 79 -67.59 -12.01 -23.43
C GLN A 79 -67.42 -11.98 -21.89
N ASP A 80 -68.12 -11.22 -21.04
CA ASP A 80 -68.95 -10.00 -21.12
C ASP A 80 -69.20 -9.51 -19.66
N ARG A 81 -69.32 -8.20 -19.39
CA ARG A 81 -70.12 -7.63 -18.26
C ARG A 81 -70.15 -6.10 -18.18
N SER A 82 -71.18 -5.61 -17.47
CA SER A 82 -71.75 -4.25 -17.60
C SER A 82 -71.52 -3.30 -16.40
N THR A 83 -71.24 -2.02 -16.72
CA THR A 83 -71.65 -0.74 -16.06
C THR A 83 -71.26 -0.31 -14.62
N ARG A 84 -70.65 0.90 -14.56
CA ARG A 84 -70.68 1.99 -13.52
C ARG A 84 -69.93 1.80 -12.17
N PRO A 85 -69.53 2.90 -11.48
CA PRO A 85 -68.92 4.15 -11.94
C PRO A 85 -67.62 4.51 -11.13
N VAL A 86 -67.06 5.71 -11.37
CA VAL A 86 -65.75 6.19 -10.87
C VAL A 86 -65.65 6.38 -9.33
N GLU A 87 -64.59 5.83 -8.72
CA GLU A 87 -64.06 6.23 -7.40
C GLU A 87 -62.52 6.37 -7.47
N THR A 88 -62.01 7.56 -7.81
CA THR A 88 -60.56 7.83 -7.91
C THR A 88 -60.17 9.18 -7.31
N THR A 89 -60.21 9.29 -5.98
CA THR A 89 -59.57 10.43 -5.26
C THR A 89 -59.13 10.11 -3.83
N ALA A 90 -59.65 9.08 -3.17
CA ALA A 90 -59.28 8.72 -1.80
C ALA A 90 -57.94 7.97 -1.70
N THR A 91 -57.78 6.88 -2.47
CA THR A 91 -56.64 5.95 -2.38
C THR A 91 -55.28 6.55 -2.73
N ALA A 92 -55.23 7.59 -3.58
CA ALA A 92 -53.99 8.30 -3.91
C ALA A 92 -53.47 9.15 -2.73
N ARG A 93 -54.38 9.77 -1.96
CA ARG A 93 -54.00 10.59 -0.79
C ARG A 93 -53.44 9.73 0.34
N THR A 94 -53.98 8.52 0.54
CA THR A 94 -53.50 7.60 1.59
C THR A 94 -52.07 7.11 1.33
N ARG A 95 -51.68 6.81 0.08
CA ARG A 95 -50.30 6.44 -0.28
C ARG A 95 -49.30 7.59 -0.16
N ALA A 96 -49.71 8.82 -0.50
CA ALA A 96 -48.87 10.01 -0.30
C ALA A 96 -48.64 10.29 1.20
N ALA A 97 -49.69 10.15 2.02
CA ALA A 97 -49.60 10.32 3.47
C ALA A 97 -48.69 9.26 4.13
N SER A 98 -48.77 7.98 3.73
CA SER A 98 -47.89 6.93 4.27
C SER A 98 -46.42 7.15 3.89
N ALA A 99 -46.13 7.58 2.66
CA ALA A 99 -44.76 7.91 2.23
C ALA A 99 -44.19 9.13 2.98
N GLY A 100 -45.02 10.13 3.28
CA GLY A 100 -44.66 11.26 4.14
C GLY A 100 -44.33 10.83 5.57
N ALA A 101 -45.15 9.96 6.16
CA ALA A 101 -44.91 9.41 7.50
C ALA A 101 -43.60 8.62 7.57
N SER A 102 -43.31 7.74 6.60
CA SER A 102 -42.04 6.99 6.54
C SER A 102 -40.81 7.90 6.41
N ARG A 103 -40.90 9.00 5.64
CA ARG A 103 -39.82 10.00 5.56
C ARG A 103 -39.61 10.74 6.89
N GLY A 104 -40.67 11.04 7.62
CA GLY A 104 -40.61 11.62 8.96
C GLY A 104 -39.84 10.72 9.94
N VAL A 105 -40.21 9.44 10.02
CA VAL A 105 -39.55 8.45 10.87
C VAL A 105 -38.07 8.27 10.51
N ILE A 106 -37.71 8.26 9.23
CA ILE A 106 -36.30 8.17 8.79
C ILE A 106 -35.50 9.43 9.19
N ALA A 107 -36.10 10.62 9.10
CA ALA A 107 -35.46 11.87 9.53
C ALA A 107 -35.26 11.92 11.06
N GLU A 108 -36.24 11.42 11.82
CA GLU A 108 -36.18 11.31 13.28
C GLU A 108 -35.11 10.30 13.71
N LEU A 109 -35.05 9.12 13.08
CA LEU A 109 -33.99 8.13 13.30
C LEU A 109 -32.60 8.69 12.96
N ARG A 110 -32.43 9.38 11.81
CA ARG A 110 -31.15 10.00 11.45
C ARG A 110 -30.73 11.05 12.47
N THR A 111 -31.67 11.87 12.95
CA THR A 111 -31.42 12.87 14.01
C THR A 111 -31.03 12.21 15.34
N GLY A 112 -31.71 11.12 15.72
CA GLY A 112 -31.38 10.31 16.89
C GLY A 112 -29.97 9.70 16.81
N VAL A 113 -29.62 9.09 15.68
CA VAL A 113 -28.27 8.52 15.44
C VAL A 113 -27.19 9.61 15.49
N THR A 114 -27.38 10.75 14.84
CA THR A 114 -26.42 11.87 14.90
C THR A 114 -26.26 12.40 16.33
N THR A 115 -27.34 12.47 17.10
CA THR A 115 -27.31 12.91 18.50
C THR A 115 -26.59 11.90 19.40
N ALA A 116 -26.87 10.61 19.24
CA ALA A 116 -26.20 9.53 19.96
C ALA A 116 -24.71 9.47 19.63
N HIS A 117 -24.33 9.62 18.36
CA HIS A 117 -22.93 9.66 17.94
C HIS A 117 -22.18 10.86 18.53
N ARG A 118 -22.78 12.07 18.53
CA ARG A 118 -22.20 13.25 19.18
C ARG A 118 -22.05 13.07 20.70
N ALA A 119 -23.02 12.43 21.35
CA ALA A 119 -22.95 12.10 22.78
C ALA A 119 -21.84 11.08 23.08
N ALA A 120 -21.69 10.05 22.26
CA ALA A 120 -20.61 9.06 22.36
C ALA A 120 -19.22 9.71 22.19
N LEU A 121 -19.04 10.57 21.17
CA LEU A 121 -17.80 11.33 20.97
C LEU A 121 -17.47 12.21 22.18
N THR A 122 -18.49 12.88 22.74
CA THR A 122 -18.33 13.73 23.93
C THR A 122 -17.90 12.91 25.16
N ALA A 123 -18.49 11.72 25.35
CA ALA A 123 -18.10 10.80 26.42
C ALA A 123 -16.69 10.23 26.23
N GLN A 124 -16.30 9.91 24.99
CA GLN A 124 -14.96 9.43 24.65
C GLN A 124 -13.88 10.50 24.92
N VAL A 125 -14.13 11.75 24.52
CA VAL A 125 -13.23 12.89 24.81
C VAL A 125 -13.14 13.15 26.32
N ALA A 126 -14.24 13.03 27.06
CA ALA A 126 -14.23 13.15 28.52
C ALA A 126 -13.41 12.02 29.19
N LEU A 127 -13.54 10.78 28.71
CA LEU A 127 -12.77 9.63 29.18
C LEU A 127 -11.28 9.80 28.88
N GLN A 128 -10.91 10.21 27.66
CA GLN A 128 -9.52 10.48 27.28
C GLN A 128 -8.90 11.58 28.16
N ARG A 129 -9.63 12.67 28.44
CA ARG A 129 -9.18 13.72 29.38
C ARG A 129 -8.98 13.19 30.80
N ALA A 130 -9.88 12.33 31.30
CA ALA A 130 -9.77 11.73 32.62
C ALA A 130 -8.59 10.74 32.72
N LEU A 131 -8.34 9.94 31.69
CA LEU A 131 -7.19 9.03 31.60
C LEU A 131 -5.87 9.82 31.53
N TRP A 132 -5.83 10.89 30.73
CA TRP A 132 -4.65 11.76 30.62
C TRP A 132 -4.34 12.48 31.93
N ALA A 133 -5.35 13.06 32.60
CA ALA A 133 -5.18 13.66 33.92
C ALA A 133 -4.67 12.66 34.98
N ARG A 134 -5.07 11.38 34.86
CA ARG A 134 -4.58 10.29 35.73
C ARG A 134 -3.16 9.83 35.39
N ALA A 135 -2.74 9.94 34.13
CA ALA A 135 -1.40 9.59 33.67
C ALA A 135 -0.34 10.67 34.02
N VAL A 136 -0.71 11.95 34.02
CA VAL A 136 0.23 13.08 34.21
C VAL A 136 0.46 13.42 35.69
N GLY A 137 -0.33 12.86 36.62
CA GLY A 137 0.01 12.82 38.06
C GLY A 137 -0.04 14.14 38.84
N ILE A 138 -0.62 15.20 38.28
CA ILE A 138 -0.70 16.53 38.93
C ILE A 138 -1.93 16.61 39.86
N PRO A 139 -1.77 16.86 41.18
CA PRO A 139 -2.90 17.08 42.08
C PRO A 139 -3.46 18.51 41.91
N LEU A 140 -4.57 18.64 41.18
CA LEU A 140 -5.24 19.93 40.98
C LEU A 140 -6.03 20.36 42.22
N SER A 141 -5.70 21.52 42.78
CA SER A 141 -6.44 22.09 43.91
C SER A 141 -7.81 22.65 43.47
N SER A 142 -8.82 22.48 44.34
CA SER A 142 -10.24 22.46 43.98
C SER A 142 -10.91 23.83 43.75
N LYS A 143 -10.18 24.84 43.27
CA LYS A 143 -10.69 26.22 43.12
C LYS A 143 -10.83 26.75 41.69
N ALA A 144 -10.19 26.12 40.70
CA ALA A 144 -10.22 26.59 39.30
C ALA A 144 -11.38 26.04 38.44
N PHE A 145 -12.23 25.16 38.97
CA PHE A 145 -13.25 24.44 38.19
C PHE A 145 -14.70 24.98 38.35
N ARG A 146 -14.87 26.17 38.93
CA ARG A 146 -16.21 26.79 39.10
C ARG A 146 -16.52 27.90 38.11
N ASP A 147 -15.50 28.62 37.64
CA ASP A 147 -15.62 29.66 36.63
C ASP A 147 -14.87 29.19 35.38
N GLY A 148 -15.59 29.01 34.26
CA GLY A 148 -15.12 28.27 33.08
C GLY A 148 -14.13 29.01 32.18
N SER A 149 -13.02 29.51 32.74
CA SER A 149 -11.95 30.19 32.01
C SER A 149 -10.56 29.71 32.46
N ALA A 150 -9.98 28.77 31.71
CA ALA A 150 -8.57 28.42 31.81
C ALA A 150 -8.00 28.33 30.38
N ASP A 151 -7.07 29.24 30.08
CA ASP A 151 -6.47 29.37 28.75
C ASP A 151 -5.38 28.30 28.55
N PHE A 152 -5.57 27.45 27.54
CA PHE A 152 -4.67 26.33 27.24
C PHE A 152 -3.35 26.76 26.61
N ALA A 153 -3.25 27.99 26.08
CA ALA A 153 -2.06 28.45 25.36
C ALA A 153 -0.84 28.62 26.29
N ALA A 154 -1.04 29.03 27.55
CA ALA A 154 0.05 29.32 28.49
C ALA A 154 0.86 28.06 28.88
N VAL A 155 0.18 26.94 29.13
CA VAL A 155 0.82 25.69 29.62
C VAL A 155 1.63 25.00 28.53
N ALA A 156 1.26 25.18 27.25
CA ALA A 156 2.00 24.64 26.12
C ALA A 156 3.30 25.42 25.80
N GLY A 157 3.46 26.63 26.34
CA GLY A 157 4.65 27.48 26.12
C GLY A 157 5.85 27.03 26.96
N GLU A 158 5.66 26.75 28.25
CA GLU A 158 6.77 26.44 29.16
C GLU A 158 7.48 25.12 28.81
N LEU A 159 6.73 24.10 28.36
CA LEU A 159 7.27 22.80 27.94
C LEU A 159 8.16 22.84 26.69
N ARG A 160 8.08 23.90 25.86
CA ARG A 160 8.97 24.06 24.69
C ARG A 160 10.32 24.71 25.03
N SER A 161 10.49 25.24 26.25
CA SER A 161 11.71 25.96 26.66
C SER A 161 12.82 25.07 27.19
N ALA A 162 12.52 23.82 27.57
CA ALA A 162 13.45 22.89 28.22
C ALA A 162 13.90 21.76 27.29
N GLY A 163 14.57 22.10 26.18
CA GLY A 163 14.92 21.08 25.17
C GLY A 163 15.80 21.52 23.99
N SER A 164 16.67 22.52 24.15
CA SER A 164 17.66 22.82 23.10
C SER A 164 18.92 23.50 23.66
N THR A 165 20.04 22.78 23.64
CA THR A 165 21.39 23.33 23.80
C THR A 165 22.20 23.02 22.55
N VAL A 166 22.20 23.96 21.61
CA VAL A 166 23.00 23.88 20.37
C VAL A 166 24.44 24.29 20.66
N VAL A 167 25.40 23.43 20.35
CA VAL A 167 26.84 23.74 20.36
C VAL A 167 27.25 24.22 18.95
N PRO A 168 27.94 25.37 18.81
CA PRO A 168 28.37 25.86 17.50
C PRO A 168 29.58 25.07 16.99
N VAL A 169 29.54 24.69 15.70
CA VAL A 169 30.69 24.08 14.99
C VAL A 169 31.22 25.07 13.97
N ASP A 170 32.55 25.25 13.97
CA ASP A 170 33.28 26.24 13.18
C ASP A 170 33.46 25.80 11.71
N ARG A 171 33.63 26.77 10.80
CA ARG A 171 33.74 26.53 9.34
C ARG A 171 35.18 26.65 8.84
N GLY A 172 35.83 25.51 8.62
CA GLY A 172 37.11 25.37 7.89
C GLY A 172 36.93 24.72 6.50
N ALA A 173 37.79 25.03 5.53
CA ALA A 173 37.49 24.84 4.11
C ALA A 173 38.22 23.69 3.38
N SER A 174 37.51 23.13 2.39
CA SER A 174 37.99 22.62 1.08
C SER A 174 39.02 21.46 0.99
N SER A 175 38.61 20.36 0.35
CA SER A 175 39.23 19.92 -0.93
C SER A 175 38.24 19.06 -1.74
N ALA A 176 38.46 18.90 -3.04
CA ALA A 176 37.43 18.47 -3.99
C ALA A 176 37.48 16.99 -4.40
N LEU A 177 36.32 16.33 -4.39
CA LEU A 177 36.00 15.13 -5.17
C LEU A 177 34.60 15.28 -5.77
N HIS A 178 34.38 14.71 -6.96
CA HIS A 178 33.13 14.86 -7.71
C HIS A 178 31.98 14.09 -7.06
N HIS A 179 31.12 14.79 -6.30
CA HIS A 179 29.80 14.27 -5.93
C HIS A 179 28.74 14.72 -6.93
N VAL A 180 27.84 13.80 -7.29
CA VAL A 180 26.58 14.11 -7.96
C VAL A 180 25.75 15.01 -7.06
N SER A 181 25.22 16.09 -7.64
CA SER A 181 24.51 17.16 -6.93
C SER A 181 23.08 16.77 -6.57
N GLY A 182 22.70 16.88 -5.30
CA GLY A 182 21.30 16.71 -4.86
C GLY A 182 21.15 16.17 -3.44
N GLY A 183 21.74 16.84 -2.45
CA GLY A 183 21.61 16.45 -1.03
C GLY A 183 20.28 16.87 -0.41
N GLU A 184 19.16 16.37 -0.91
CA GLU A 184 17.86 16.48 -0.23
C GLU A 184 17.76 15.42 0.89
N ALA A 185 17.09 15.78 1.99
CA ALA A 185 16.79 14.80 3.03
C ALA A 185 15.79 13.77 2.47
N PRO A 186 16.00 12.46 2.69
CA PRO A 186 15.17 11.44 2.08
C PRO A 186 13.71 11.51 2.56
N VAL A 187 12.80 11.21 1.63
CA VAL A 187 11.35 11.37 1.83
C VAL A 187 10.86 10.46 2.95
N ARG A 188 9.97 10.99 3.80
CA ARG A 188 9.32 10.24 4.90
C ARG A 188 8.40 9.15 4.33
N GLU A 189 8.34 7.98 4.98
CA GLU A 189 7.54 6.82 4.55
C GLU A 189 6.12 7.17 4.09
N GLY A 190 5.38 7.90 4.92
CA GLY A 190 4.00 8.28 4.65
C GLY A 190 3.84 9.62 3.93
N ALA A 191 4.83 10.09 3.18
CA ALA A 191 4.69 11.30 2.37
C ALA A 191 3.71 11.08 1.21
N PHE A 192 3.09 12.15 0.72
CA PHE A 192 2.30 12.06 -0.49
C PHE A 192 3.20 11.74 -1.70
N LYS A 193 2.87 10.68 -2.43
CA LYS A 193 3.48 10.35 -3.71
C LYS A 193 2.76 11.15 -4.81
N PRO A 194 3.41 12.14 -5.46
CA PRO A 194 2.77 12.91 -6.52
C PRO A 194 2.46 12.02 -7.74
N LEU A 195 1.32 12.27 -8.38
CA LEU A 195 0.81 11.48 -9.51
C LEU A 195 1.47 11.86 -10.84
N ALA A 196 2.11 13.03 -10.87
CA ALA A 196 2.97 13.50 -11.93
C ALA A 196 4.11 14.32 -11.30
N ARG A 197 5.32 14.21 -11.85
CA ARG A 197 6.52 14.89 -11.35
C ARG A 197 7.05 15.91 -12.36
N THR A 198 7.63 16.98 -11.85
CA THR A 198 8.27 18.03 -12.65
C THR A 198 9.42 18.65 -11.89
N ALA A 199 10.47 19.04 -12.62
CA ALA A 199 11.57 19.85 -12.06
C ALA A 199 11.21 21.35 -11.99
N ARG A 200 10.04 21.76 -12.50
CA ARG A 200 9.63 23.18 -12.53
C ARG A 200 9.01 23.61 -11.20
N THR A 201 9.86 24.11 -10.31
CA THR A 201 9.49 24.60 -8.98
C THR A 201 9.21 26.11 -8.92
N SER A 202 9.17 26.82 -10.05
CA SER A 202 8.80 28.24 -10.11
C SER A 202 8.04 28.58 -11.40
N LEU A 203 7.10 29.53 -11.30
CA LEU A 203 6.19 29.94 -12.38
C LEU A 203 6.21 31.45 -12.54
N ASP A 204 6.43 31.91 -13.77
CA ASP A 204 6.22 33.30 -14.14
C ASP A 204 4.74 33.58 -14.48
N ARG A 205 4.43 34.84 -14.78
CA ARG A 205 3.06 35.25 -15.12
C ARG A 205 2.50 34.53 -16.34
N ALA A 206 3.32 34.29 -17.36
CA ALA A 206 2.91 33.61 -18.59
C ALA A 206 2.54 32.14 -18.32
N ALA A 207 3.30 31.44 -17.48
CA ALA A 207 2.98 30.08 -17.07
C ALA A 207 1.69 30.01 -16.25
N LEU A 208 1.46 30.97 -15.33
CA LEU A 208 0.21 31.07 -14.58
C LEU A 208 -0.99 31.31 -15.52
N GLU A 209 -0.84 32.17 -16.53
CA GLU A 209 -1.88 32.40 -17.55
C GLU A 209 -2.16 31.14 -18.37
N SER A 210 -1.13 30.36 -18.75
CA SER A 210 -1.28 29.05 -19.39
C SER A 210 -2.02 28.03 -18.52
N LEU A 211 -1.89 28.08 -17.19
CA LEU A 211 -2.71 27.23 -16.30
C LEU A 211 -4.19 27.65 -16.28
N THR A 212 -4.53 28.92 -16.53
CA THR A 212 -5.95 29.35 -16.67
C THR A 212 -6.60 28.83 -17.96
N THR A 213 -5.80 28.63 -19.02
CA THR A 213 -6.28 28.04 -20.28
C THR A 213 -6.32 26.50 -20.26
N GLY A 214 -5.82 25.85 -19.20
CA GLY A 214 -5.79 24.40 -19.04
C GLY A 214 -4.53 23.73 -19.60
N ALA A 215 -3.51 24.51 -19.98
CA ALA A 215 -2.26 24.02 -20.60
C ALA A 215 -1.27 23.44 -19.56
N ILE A 216 -1.76 22.60 -18.64
CA ILE A 216 -1.02 22.08 -17.48
C ILE A 216 0.25 21.33 -17.91
N ALA A 217 0.16 20.48 -18.93
CA ALA A 217 1.29 19.71 -19.45
C ALA A 217 2.31 20.55 -20.25
N GLU A 218 1.95 21.75 -20.70
CA GLU A 218 2.90 22.71 -21.30
C GLU A 218 3.67 23.47 -20.22
N VAL A 219 3.06 23.66 -19.05
CA VAL A 219 3.67 24.34 -17.90
C VAL A 219 4.58 23.40 -17.12
N PHE A 220 4.10 22.22 -16.73
CA PHE A 220 4.82 21.28 -15.87
C PHE A 220 5.50 20.12 -16.62
N GLY A 221 5.11 19.84 -17.86
CA GLY A 221 5.70 18.79 -18.70
C GLY A 221 4.75 17.62 -19.00
N PRO A 222 5.22 16.65 -19.82
CA PRO A 222 4.35 15.62 -20.39
C PRO A 222 3.75 14.66 -19.35
N GLY A 223 4.38 14.47 -18.18
CA GLY A 223 3.84 13.64 -17.09
C GLY A 223 2.51 14.13 -16.53
N HIS A 224 2.20 15.42 -16.68
CA HIS A 224 0.91 16.01 -16.27
C HIS A 224 -0.21 15.82 -17.30
N ARG A 225 0.00 14.95 -18.29
CA ARG A 225 -0.99 14.43 -19.24
C ARG A 225 -1.01 12.90 -19.13
N ARG A 226 -2.19 12.31 -19.10
CA ARG A 226 -2.40 10.86 -19.11
C ARG A 226 -3.45 10.49 -20.16
N ASP A 227 -3.27 9.35 -20.81
CA ASP A 227 -4.24 8.86 -21.80
C ASP A 227 -5.62 8.63 -21.16
N GLY A 228 -6.70 8.92 -21.89
CA GLY A 228 -8.08 8.89 -21.39
C GLY A 228 -8.49 10.00 -20.42
N VAL A 229 -7.57 10.87 -19.96
CA VAL A 229 -7.89 12.00 -19.07
C VAL A 229 -8.21 13.26 -19.88
N GLU A 230 -9.47 13.68 -19.87
CA GLU A 230 -9.89 14.99 -20.37
C GLU A 230 -9.48 16.08 -19.36
N VAL A 231 -8.77 17.11 -19.83
CA VAL A 231 -8.29 18.20 -18.98
C VAL A 231 -9.28 19.36 -18.97
N ALA A 232 -10.17 19.37 -17.99
CA ALA A 232 -11.07 20.50 -17.71
C ALA A 232 -10.56 21.44 -16.59
N ALA A 233 -9.67 20.95 -15.72
CA ALA A 233 -9.10 21.69 -14.61
C ALA A 233 -8.29 22.90 -15.07
N ARG A 234 -8.51 24.05 -14.41
CA ARG A 234 -7.93 25.36 -14.74
C ARG A 234 -7.62 26.12 -13.46
N LEU A 235 -6.50 26.83 -13.45
CA LEU A 235 -6.21 27.83 -12.42
C LEU A 235 -7.20 29.00 -12.52
N ALA A 236 -7.66 29.52 -11.38
CA ALA A 236 -8.58 30.66 -11.28
C ALA A 236 -9.88 30.49 -12.09
N ALA A 237 -10.42 29.28 -12.17
CA ALA A 237 -11.62 28.99 -12.95
C ALA A 237 -12.83 29.84 -12.50
N GLY A 238 -13.23 30.82 -13.32
CA GLY A 238 -14.35 31.72 -13.05
C GLY A 238 -13.99 33.00 -12.27
N GLU A 239 -12.71 33.25 -11.97
CA GLU A 239 -12.23 34.43 -11.24
C GLU A 239 -11.00 35.08 -11.91
N PRO A 240 -10.67 36.35 -11.62
CA PRO A 240 -9.43 36.95 -12.09
C PRO A 240 -8.18 36.28 -11.49
N LEU A 241 -7.16 36.05 -12.33
CA LEU A 241 -5.85 35.53 -11.88
C LEU A 241 -5.11 36.59 -11.06
N ALA A 242 -5.12 36.43 -9.73
CA ALA A 242 -4.50 37.30 -8.75
C ALA A 242 -3.02 36.99 -8.53
N LEU A 243 -2.59 35.74 -8.76
CA LEU A 243 -1.17 35.40 -8.73
C LEU A 243 -0.40 36.08 -9.86
N THR A 244 0.76 36.66 -9.53
CA THR A 244 1.66 37.31 -10.49
C THR A 244 2.94 36.51 -10.71
N ALA A 245 3.39 35.73 -9.72
CA ALA A 245 4.46 34.75 -9.85
C ALA A 245 4.40 33.70 -8.73
N ILE A 246 4.93 32.50 -8.99
CA ILE A 246 5.35 31.54 -7.96
C ILE A 246 6.87 31.57 -7.89
N GLU A 247 7.42 31.98 -6.75
CA GLU A 247 8.87 32.06 -6.52
C GLU A 247 9.46 30.68 -6.22
N ALA A 248 8.73 29.84 -5.48
CA ALA A 248 9.13 28.48 -5.11
C ALA A 248 7.91 27.57 -4.89
N ILE A 249 8.06 26.30 -5.27
CA ILE A 249 7.21 25.16 -4.94
C ILE A 249 8.13 24.08 -4.37
N GLU A 250 7.90 23.68 -3.13
CA GLU A 250 8.66 22.65 -2.43
C GLU A 250 7.69 21.52 -2.07
N LEU A 251 7.80 20.37 -2.75
CA LEU A 251 6.87 19.24 -2.57
C LEU A 251 6.83 18.72 -1.12
N TYR A 252 7.99 18.70 -0.46
CA TYR A 252 8.14 18.27 0.94
C TYR A 252 8.55 19.45 1.86
N GLY A 253 8.25 20.68 1.44
CA GLY A 253 8.54 21.89 2.21
C GLY A 253 7.56 22.12 3.37
N GLY A 254 7.79 23.21 4.11
CA GLY A 254 6.92 23.62 5.22
C GLY A 254 6.95 22.62 6.38
N THR A 255 5.85 21.91 6.61
CA THR A 255 5.75 20.84 7.62
C THR A 255 6.11 19.45 7.09
N GLY A 256 6.47 19.33 5.81
CA GLY A 256 6.80 18.06 5.15
C GLY A 256 5.80 17.60 4.09
N ASP A 257 4.73 18.37 3.87
CA ASP A 257 3.60 18.05 2.99
C ASP A 257 3.44 19.03 1.82
N GLY A 258 4.19 20.13 1.83
CA GLY A 258 4.18 21.08 0.72
C GLY A 258 4.33 22.53 1.16
N ARG A 259 4.98 23.32 0.32
CA ARG A 259 5.11 24.76 0.50
C ARG A 259 5.15 25.49 -0.83
N ILE A 260 4.47 26.62 -0.90
CA ILE A 260 4.52 27.56 -2.03
C ILE A 260 4.85 28.96 -1.52
N VAL A 261 5.77 29.65 -2.19
CA VAL A 261 6.00 31.10 -2.02
C VAL A 261 5.57 31.80 -3.30
N ALA A 262 4.68 32.78 -3.19
CA ALA A 262 4.04 33.41 -4.34
C ALA A 262 3.87 34.93 -4.19
N ARG A 263 3.94 35.65 -5.31
CA ARG A 263 3.55 37.06 -5.42
C ARG A 263 2.13 37.15 -5.97
N TYR A 264 1.38 38.14 -5.48
CA TYR A 264 0.00 38.38 -5.91
C TYR A 264 -0.32 39.88 -6.00
N GLU A 265 -1.39 40.18 -6.74
CA GLU A 265 -2.06 41.47 -6.82
C GLU A 265 -3.58 41.25 -6.77
N GLY A 266 -4.29 41.98 -5.91
CA GLY A 266 -5.74 41.88 -5.75
C GLY A 266 -6.16 41.24 -4.42
N ALA A 267 -7.20 40.41 -4.44
CA ALA A 267 -7.79 39.85 -3.22
C ALA A 267 -6.89 38.75 -2.59
N PRO A 268 -6.48 38.88 -1.31
CA PRO A 268 -5.69 37.87 -0.60
C PRO A 268 -6.34 36.48 -0.59
N GLU A 269 -7.66 36.40 -0.47
CA GLU A 269 -8.43 35.15 -0.49
C GLU A 269 -8.31 34.42 -1.84
N ALA A 270 -8.41 35.15 -2.95
CA ALA A 270 -8.26 34.59 -4.28
C ALA A 270 -6.82 34.13 -4.52
N ALA A 271 -5.82 34.90 -4.06
CA ALA A 271 -4.41 34.53 -4.15
C ALA A 271 -4.07 33.27 -3.34
N ALA A 272 -4.59 33.14 -2.11
CA ALA A 272 -4.41 31.94 -1.29
C ALA A 272 -5.01 30.69 -1.95
N ARG A 273 -6.26 30.79 -2.45
CA ARG A 273 -6.92 29.68 -3.16
C ARG A 273 -6.19 29.30 -4.45
N GLN A 274 -5.79 30.29 -5.25
CA GLN A 274 -5.01 30.05 -6.47
C GLN A 274 -3.64 29.41 -6.19
N ALA A 275 -2.99 29.69 -5.06
CA ALA A 275 -1.76 29.00 -4.68
C ALA A 275 -2.01 27.50 -4.38
N ALA A 276 -3.09 27.17 -3.67
CA ALA A 276 -3.48 25.77 -3.44
C ALA A 276 -3.93 25.07 -4.73
N GLU A 277 -4.63 25.77 -5.63
CA GLU A 277 -4.94 25.29 -6.99
C GLU A 277 -3.67 24.94 -7.77
N VAL A 278 -2.64 25.80 -7.74
CA VAL A 278 -1.33 25.50 -8.34
C VAL A 278 -0.70 24.24 -7.73
N PHE A 279 -0.76 24.04 -6.41
CA PHE A 279 -0.17 22.85 -5.77
C PHE A 279 -0.90 21.54 -6.16
N ALA A 280 -2.23 21.58 -6.25
CA ALA A 280 -3.04 20.44 -6.70
C ALA A 280 -2.72 20.06 -8.17
N LEU A 281 -2.50 21.06 -9.04
CA LEU A 281 -2.08 20.83 -10.43
C LEU A 281 -0.62 20.34 -10.51
N PHE A 282 0.29 20.92 -9.71
CA PHE A 282 1.71 20.54 -9.65
C PHE A 282 1.89 19.08 -9.22
N THR A 283 1.11 18.60 -8.24
CA THR A 283 1.12 17.20 -7.77
C THR A 283 0.37 16.23 -8.69
N GLY A 284 -0.30 16.73 -9.74
CA GLY A 284 -0.99 15.91 -10.74
C GLY A 284 -2.37 15.38 -10.34
N MET A 285 -3.00 15.93 -9.29
CA MET A 285 -4.27 15.40 -8.74
C MET A 285 -5.43 15.38 -9.75
N HIS A 286 -5.41 16.23 -10.77
CA HIS A 286 -6.38 16.24 -11.88
C HIS A 286 -6.35 14.96 -12.73
N LEU A 287 -5.28 14.16 -12.65
CA LEU A 287 -5.15 12.88 -13.39
C LEU A 287 -6.00 11.74 -12.81
N CYS A 288 -6.51 11.89 -11.58
CA CYS A 288 -7.37 10.88 -10.95
C CYS A 288 -8.78 10.81 -11.55
N LEU A 289 -9.29 11.94 -12.05
CA LEU A 289 -10.70 12.12 -12.41
C LEU A 289 -10.77 12.85 -13.76
N SER A 290 -11.18 12.14 -14.82
CA SER A 290 -11.32 12.69 -16.17
C SER A 290 -12.41 13.77 -16.22
N GLY A 291 -12.14 14.88 -16.90
CA GLY A 291 -13.05 16.04 -16.96
C GLY A 291 -13.20 16.79 -15.63
N SER A 292 -12.35 16.53 -14.64
CA SER A 292 -12.44 17.17 -13.32
C SER A 292 -12.14 18.66 -13.33
N THR A 293 -12.69 19.36 -12.34
CA THR A 293 -12.46 20.78 -12.08
C THR A 293 -11.95 21.00 -10.66
N LEU A 294 -11.36 22.17 -10.40
CA LEU A 294 -10.93 22.56 -9.06
C LEU A 294 -12.04 23.37 -8.40
N THR A 295 -12.43 22.98 -7.18
CA THR A 295 -13.37 23.73 -6.34
C THR A 295 -12.71 24.00 -5.00
N GLY A 296 -12.94 25.17 -4.40
CA GLY A 296 -12.24 25.52 -3.16
C GLY A 296 -12.69 26.83 -2.54
N GLY A 297 -12.17 27.09 -1.34
CA GLY A 297 -12.48 28.29 -0.57
C GLY A 297 -11.32 28.70 0.34
N ALA A 298 -11.34 29.96 0.76
CA ALA A 298 -10.40 30.51 1.73
C ALA A 298 -11.17 31.23 2.86
N VAL A 299 -10.77 30.99 4.11
CA VAL A 299 -11.42 31.54 5.31
C VAL A 299 -10.37 32.00 6.31
N ALA A 300 -10.60 33.14 6.96
CA ALA A 300 -9.69 33.67 7.98
C ALA A 300 -9.52 32.70 9.15
N THR A 301 -8.26 32.51 9.57
CA THR A 301 -7.91 31.66 10.72
C THR A 301 -8.41 32.26 12.03
N ALA A 302 -8.74 31.40 13.00
CA ALA A 302 -9.20 31.84 14.32
C ALA A 302 -8.13 32.68 15.02
N GLY A 303 -8.47 33.92 15.36
CA GLY A 303 -7.56 34.88 16.00
C GLY A 303 -6.91 35.89 15.04
N THR A 304 -7.03 35.73 13.72
CA THR A 304 -6.58 36.76 12.75
C THR A 304 -7.62 37.88 12.65
N PRO A 305 -7.27 39.16 12.91
CA PRO A 305 -8.14 40.28 12.59
C PRO A 305 -8.35 40.35 11.07
N ARG A 306 -9.61 40.40 10.61
CA ARG A 306 -9.89 40.60 9.17
C ARG A 306 -9.22 41.87 8.63
N ASP A 307 -9.12 42.89 9.47
CA ASP A 307 -8.53 44.18 9.15
C ASP A 307 -6.99 44.16 9.00
N THR A 308 -6.29 43.03 9.25
CA THR A 308 -4.84 42.93 8.93
C THR A 308 -4.58 42.24 7.59
N ILE A 309 -5.54 41.50 7.05
CA ILE A 309 -5.39 40.81 5.76
C ILE A 309 -5.66 41.83 4.63
N GLY A 310 -4.60 42.52 4.19
CA GLY A 310 -4.64 43.46 3.06
C GLY A 310 -4.63 44.95 3.40
N ALA A 311 -4.67 45.35 4.68
CA ALA A 311 -4.66 46.77 5.09
C ALA A 311 -3.33 47.51 4.89
N ALA A 312 -2.35 46.92 4.21
CA ALA A 312 -1.10 47.57 3.81
C ALA A 312 -1.24 48.47 2.56
N ALA A 313 -2.36 48.37 1.81
CA ALA A 313 -2.57 49.12 0.57
C ALA A 313 -3.71 50.14 0.69
N GLY A 314 -3.37 51.41 0.90
CA GLY A 314 -4.32 52.51 0.80
C GLY A 314 -4.72 52.78 -0.65
N ASN A 315 -5.99 52.56 -1.00
CA ASN A 315 -6.63 52.87 -2.30
C ASN A 315 -5.97 52.29 -3.58
N GLY A 316 -4.99 51.38 -3.46
CA GLY A 316 -4.46 50.57 -4.55
C GLY A 316 -4.85 49.11 -4.39
N ALA A 317 -4.73 48.31 -5.45
CA ALA A 317 -4.86 46.86 -5.34
C ALA A 317 -3.80 46.32 -4.36
N ALA A 318 -4.18 45.41 -3.46
CA ALA A 318 -3.24 44.85 -2.51
C ALA A 318 -2.22 43.96 -3.26
N GLN A 319 -0.98 44.44 -3.33
CA GLN A 319 0.14 43.68 -3.87
C GLN A 319 0.97 43.14 -2.70
N GLY A 320 1.43 41.89 -2.78
CA GLY A 320 2.29 41.33 -1.74
C GLY A 320 2.84 39.94 -2.06
N THR A 321 3.50 39.38 -1.06
CA THR A 321 3.94 37.98 -1.04
C THR A 321 3.09 37.19 -0.05
N LEU A 322 2.75 35.96 -0.43
CA LEU A 322 2.16 34.95 0.45
C LEU A 322 3.03 33.70 0.48
N GLU A 323 2.97 32.99 1.59
CA GLU A 323 3.55 31.68 1.82
C GLU A 323 2.42 30.71 2.17
N LEU A 324 2.13 29.76 1.29
CA LEU A 324 1.21 28.65 1.58
C LEU A 324 2.00 27.50 2.16
N VAL A 325 1.68 27.10 3.40
CA VAL A 325 2.11 25.83 3.99
C VAL A 325 0.96 24.85 3.84
N VAL A 326 1.22 23.74 3.14
CA VAL A 326 0.25 22.64 3.01
C VAL A 326 0.24 21.87 4.34
N THR A 327 -0.95 21.65 4.88
CA THR A 327 -1.17 21.01 6.19
C THR A 327 -1.80 19.63 6.08
N ASP A 328 -2.41 19.33 4.94
CA ASP A 328 -2.95 18.01 4.59
C ASP A 328 -3.05 17.89 3.06
N LEU A 329 -2.77 16.72 2.51
CA LEU A 329 -3.12 16.39 1.12
C LEU A 329 -3.35 14.90 0.95
N ASP A 330 -4.38 14.56 0.19
CA ASP A 330 -4.85 13.18 0.06
C ASP A 330 -5.66 12.99 -1.23
N LEU A 331 -5.97 11.74 -1.57
CA LEU A 331 -6.93 11.32 -2.58
C LEU A 331 -8.31 10.93 -1.99
N VAL A 332 -8.42 10.74 -0.68
CA VAL A 332 -9.67 10.34 0.02
C VAL A 332 -10.18 11.49 0.89
N PRO A 333 -11.48 11.85 0.87
CA PRO A 333 -12.58 11.27 0.09
C PRO A 333 -12.61 11.74 -1.39
N ARG A 334 -11.83 12.76 -1.71
CA ARG A 334 -11.50 13.26 -3.04
C ARG A 334 -10.05 13.76 -3.04
N PRO A 335 -9.39 13.88 -4.21
CA PRO A 335 -8.10 14.53 -4.31
C PRO A 335 -8.20 15.97 -3.82
N HIS A 336 -7.41 16.34 -2.81
CA HIS A 336 -7.52 17.65 -2.17
C HIS A 336 -6.21 18.12 -1.54
N VAL A 337 -6.13 19.44 -1.32
CA VAL A 337 -5.04 20.15 -0.66
C VAL A 337 -5.66 21.08 0.40
N LEU A 338 -5.29 20.89 1.67
CA LEU A 338 -5.56 21.84 2.75
C LEU A 338 -4.28 22.56 3.12
N GLY A 339 -4.37 23.85 3.45
CA GLY A 339 -3.20 24.59 3.90
C GLY A 339 -3.53 25.87 4.65
N THR A 340 -2.48 26.54 5.11
CA THR A 340 -2.53 27.88 5.69
C THR A 340 -1.66 28.81 4.86
N ALA A 341 -2.27 29.85 4.28
CA ALA A 341 -1.58 30.93 3.59
C ALA A 341 -1.25 32.05 4.58
N HIS A 342 0.03 32.38 4.72
CA HIS A 342 0.58 33.44 5.55
C HIS A 342 0.97 34.63 4.67
N PHE A 343 0.66 35.86 5.08
CA PHE A 343 0.91 37.06 4.28
C PHE A 343 2.02 37.91 4.90
N ALA A 344 2.88 38.49 4.05
CA ALA A 344 4.03 39.31 4.51
C ALA A 344 3.61 40.56 5.32
N GLY A 345 2.38 41.06 5.14
CA GLY A 345 1.80 42.15 5.93
C GLY A 345 1.16 41.71 7.27
N GLY A 346 1.20 40.42 7.58
CA GLY A 346 0.52 39.80 8.72
C GLY A 346 -0.85 39.20 8.37
N GLY A 347 -1.33 38.32 9.25
CA GLY A 347 -2.55 37.55 9.07
C GLY A 347 -2.37 36.25 8.28
N SER A 348 -3.34 35.33 8.43
CA SER A 348 -3.38 34.09 7.68
C SER A 348 -4.79 33.64 7.31
N LEU A 349 -4.88 32.86 6.24
CA LEU A 349 -6.10 32.24 5.73
C LEU A 349 -5.92 30.72 5.71
N SER A 350 -6.89 29.96 6.22
CA SER A 350 -7.03 28.54 5.88
C SER A 350 -7.60 28.43 4.47
N VAL A 351 -7.05 27.53 3.67
CA VAL A 351 -7.46 27.27 2.29
C VAL A 351 -7.72 25.79 2.09
N GLU A 352 -8.75 25.49 1.32
CA GLU A 352 -9.11 24.14 0.86
C GLU A 352 -9.33 24.20 -0.66
N VAL A 353 -8.71 23.26 -1.38
CA VAL A 353 -8.96 23.01 -2.80
C VAL A 353 -9.15 21.52 -3.01
N THR A 354 -10.23 21.15 -3.68
CA THR A 354 -10.64 19.78 -3.98
C THR A 354 -10.83 19.61 -5.49
N VAL A 355 -10.28 18.54 -6.03
CA VAL A 355 -10.53 18.07 -7.39
C VAL A 355 -11.88 17.35 -7.40
N THR A 356 -12.83 17.89 -8.17
CA THR A 356 -14.19 17.39 -8.25
C THR A 356 -14.47 16.87 -9.65
N GLU A 357 -15.08 15.69 -9.74
CA GLU A 357 -15.54 15.08 -10.99
C GLU A 357 -16.52 15.99 -11.76
N ALA A 358 -16.62 15.79 -13.08
CA ALA A 358 -17.64 16.49 -13.87
C ALA A 358 -19.05 16.13 -13.36
N PRO A 359 -20.02 17.08 -13.35
CA PRO A 359 -21.37 16.81 -12.84
C PRO A 359 -22.05 15.62 -13.54
N GLY A 360 -22.32 14.55 -12.77
CA GLY A 360 -22.93 13.32 -13.28
C GLY A 360 -21.95 12.27 -13.81
N ALA A 361 -20.64 12.53 -13.77
CA ALA A 361 -19.62 11.52 -14.06
C ALA A 361 -19.60 10.42 -12.97
N GLY A 362 -19.30 9.20 -13.40
CA GLY A 362 -19.02 8.09 -12.50
C GLY A 362 -17.57 8.11 -12.01
N ILE A 363 -17.36 7.61 -10.80
CA ILE A 363 -16.04 7.54 -10.14
C ILE A 363 -15.64 6.11 -9.76
N GLY A 364 -16.44 5.12 -10.16
CA GLY A 364 -16.14 3.71 -9.93
C GLY A 364 -15.20 3.12 -10.99
N PRO A 365 -14.97 1.80 -10.91
CA PRO A 365 -14.05 1.10 -11.82
C PRO A 365 -14.40 1.34 -13.30
N GLY A 366 -13.42 1.75 -14.09
CA GLY A 366 -13.57 2.10 -15.52
C GLY A 366 -14.34 3.41 -15.80
N GLN A 367 -14.81 4.13 -14.78
CA GLN A 367 -15.61 5.35 -14.95
C GLN A 367 -14.81 6.63 -14.73
N ALA A 368 -13.92 6.66 -13.73
CA ALA A 368 -13.16 7.86 -13.41
C ALA A 368 -12.18 8.27 -14.52
N VAL A 369 -11.58 7.29 -15.20
CA VAL A 369 -10.69 7.46 -16.36
C VAL A 369 -10.96 6.31 -17.34
N PRO A 370 -11.53 6.53 -18.54
CA PRO A 370 -12.00 5.46 -19.43
C PRO A 370 -10.95 4.45 -19.93
N THR A 371 -9.66 4.75 -19.81
CA THR A 371 -8.51 3.92 -20.23
C THR A 371 -7.89 3.09 -19.10
N LEU A 372 -8.43 3.21 -17.88
CA LEU A 372 -7.97 2.53 -16.68
C LEU A 372 -9.15 1.86 -15.99
N LEU A 373 -9.01 0.59 -15.60
CA LEU A 373 -9.98 -0.03 -14.71
C LEU A 373 -9.94 0.64 -13.33
N LEU A 374 -8.75 0.78 -12.75
CA LEU A 374 -8.52 1.41 -11.45
C LEU A 374 -7.28 2.31 -11.52
N ASN A 375 -7.24 3.34 -10.68
CA ASN A 375 -6.12 4.27 -10.58
C ASN A 375 -5.82 4.64 -9.12
N GLU A 376 -4.92 5.59 -8.89
CA GLU A 376 -4.35 5.92 -7.59
C GLU A 376 -5.43 6.35 -6.57
N PHE A 377 -6.48 7.02 -7.05
CA PHE A 377 -7.67 7.36 -6.27
C PHE A 377 -8.42 6.11 -5.79
N HIS A 378 -8.64 5.14 -6.68
CA HIS A 378 -9.25 3.85 -6.32
C HIS A 378 -8.36 3.03 -5.38
N MET A 379 -7.04 2.99 -5.61
CA MET A 379 -6.10 2.28 -4.73
C MET A 379 -6.15 2.83 -3.30
N THR A 380 -6.16 4.15 -3.15
CA THR A 380 -6.26 4.81 -1.83
C THR A 380 -7.63 4.58 -1.19
N HIS A 381 -8.70 4.58 -1.98
CA HIS A 381 -10.05 4.22 -1.53
C HIS A 381 -10.13 2.76 -1.05
N LEU A 382 -9.49 1.81 -1.73
CA LEU A 382 -9.43 0.42 -1.30
C LEU A 382 -8.63 0.26 0.00
N ALA A 383 -7.47 0.91 0.07
CA ALA A 383 -6.55 0.83 1.20
C ALA A 383 -7.18 1.30 2.53
N ARG A 384 -7.96 2.40 2.52
CA ARG A 384 -8.58 2.96 3.75
C ARG A 384 -9.86 3.76 3.58
N GLY A 385 -10.28 4.05 2.36
CA GLY A 385 -11.54 4.77 2.07
C GLY A 385 -12.74 3.84 1.87
N ASP A 386 -13.68 4.35 1.09
CA ASP A 386 -14.89 3.64 0.65
C ASP A 386 -14.55 2.61 -0.43
N GLN A 387 -14.79 1.33 -0.14
CA GLN A 387 -14.58 0.23 -1.07
C GLN A 387 -15.59 0.22 -2.22
N ALA A 388 -16.78 0.81 -2.07
CA ALA A 388 -17.76 0.88 -3.16
C ALA A 388 -17.23 1.69 -4.36
N ILE A 389 -16.42 2.71 -4.07
CA ILE A 389 -15.72 3.53 -5.08
C ILE A 389 -14.62 2.71 -5.76
N ALA A 390 -13.78 2.02 -4.99
CA ALA A 390 -12.66 1.27 -5.54
C ALA A 390 -13.06 -0.05 -6.23
N MET A 391 -14.11 -0.71 -5.76
CA MET A 391 -14.42 -2.10 -6.10
C MET A 391 -15.83 -2.29 -6.66
N GLY A 392 -16.67 -1.26 -6.73
CA GLY A 392 -18.06 -1.36 -7.19
C GLY A 392 -19.09 -1.46 -6.05
N PRO A 393 -20.37 -1.09 -6.30
CA PRO A 393 -21.40 -0.97 -5.27
C PRO A 393 -21.69 -2.26 -4.49
N GLU A 394 -21.39 -3.43 -5.06
CA GLU A 394 -21.51 -4.73 -4.41
C GLU A 394 -20.52 -4.94 -3.24
N PHE A 395 -19.45 -4.13 -3.15
CA PHE A 395 -18.50 -4.12 -2.02
C PHE A 395 -18.86 -3.10 -0.93
N ALA A 396 -20.00 -2.38 -1.06
CA ALA A 396 -20.38 -1.32 -0.12
C ALA A 396 -20.58 -1.80 1.34
N GLU A 397 -20.89 -3.09 1.56
CA GLU A 397 -21.02 -3.66 2.92
C GLU A 397 -19.69 -3.69 3.69
N TYR A 398 -18.56 -3.63 3.00
CA TYR A 398 -17.21 -3.65 3.57
C TYR A 398 -16.65 -2.26 3.92
N THR A 399 -17.35 -1.18 3.55
CA THR A 399 -16.93 0.19 3.85
C THR A 399 -17.08 0.51 5.33
N GLY A 400 -15.99 0.97 5.96
CA GLY A 400 -15.95 1.33 7.38
C GLY A 400 -15.89 0.16 8.36
N VAL A 401 -15.83 -1.09 7.89
CA VAL A 401 -15.62 -2.29 8.70
C VAL A 401 -14.28 -2.96 8.35
N ARG A 402 -13.82 -3.88 9.21
CA ARG A 402 -12.68 -4.75 8.90
C ARG A 402 -13.05 -5.61 7.70
N ALA A 403 -12.25 -5.55 6.65
CA ALA A 403 -12.41 -6.35 5.43
C ALA A 403 -11.04 -6.48 4.75
N THR A 404 -10.95 -7.29 3.70
CA THR A 404 -9.77 -7.32 2.83
C THR A 404 -9.56 -5.93 2.23
N ARG A 405 -8.32 -5.43 2.30
CA ARG A 405 -7.88 -4.11 1.84
C ARG A 405 -6.48 -4.23 1.23
N LEU A 406 -6.03 -3.19 0.52
CA LEU A 406 -4.61 -3.01 0.23
C LEU A 406 -3.91 -2.37 1.43
N PRO A 407 -2.56 -2.47 1.51
CA PRO A 407 -1.77 -1.58 2.34
C PRO A 407 -1.95 -0.10 1.95
N THR A 408 -1.61 0.81 2.85
CA THR A 408 -1.70 2.28 2.66
C THR A 408 -0.34 2.95 2.88
N GLY A 409 -0.22 4.22 2.49
CA GLY A 409 0.98 5.04 2.72
C GLY A 409 2.18 4.51 1.94
N GLY A 410 3.35 4.47 2.57
CA GLY A 410 4.59 3.99 1.96
C GLY A 410 4.66 2.49 1.69
N LEU A 411 3.62 1.72 2.07
CA LEU A 411 3.41 0.33 1.63
C LEU A 411 2.39 0.19 0.50
N LEU A 412 1.70 1.24 0.04
CA LEU A 412 0.86 1.13 -1.15
C LEU A 412 1.75 1.09 -2.39
N LEU A 413 1.94 -0.11 -2.96
CA LEU A 413 2.97 -0.41 -3.96
C LEU A 413 2.39 -0.93 -5.29
N VAL A 414 1.13 -0.59 -5.54
CA VAL A 414 0.40 -0.68 -6.81
C VAL A 414 -0.38 0.62 -7.01
N ASP A 415 -0.24 1.26 -8.17
CA ASP A 415 -0.88 2.56 -8.44
C ASP A 415 -2.14 2.42 -9.29
N ARG A 416 -2.09 1.56 -10.33
CA ARG A 416 -3.10 1.51 -11.39
C ARG A 416 -3.35 0.08 -11.86
N VAL A 417 -4.57 -0.16 -12.33
CA VAL A 417 -4.96 -1.38 -13.07
C VAL A 417 -5.42 -0.94 -14.44
N ARG A 418 -4.69 -1.36 -15.48
CA ARG A 418 -5.00 -1.05 -16.88
C ARG A 418 -6.25 -1.82 -17.32
N GLU A 419 -6.25 -3.11 -17.07
CA GLU A 419 -7.23 -4.06 -17.58
C GLU A 419 -7.44 -5.24 -16.61
N PHE A 420 -8.62 -5.84 -16.70
CA PHE A 420 -9.00 -7.11 -16.08
C PHE A 420 -9.65 -7.97 -17.16
N ASP A 421 -9.07 -9.13 -17.45
CA ASP A 421 -9.72 -10.17 -18.24
C ASP A 421 -10.31 -11.20 -17.28
N GLY A 422 -11.64 -11.20 -17.14
CA GLY A 422 -12.37 -12.04 -16.21
C GLY A 422 -13.78 -11.52 -15.95
N ALA A 423 -14.54 -12.23 -15.12
CA ALA A 423 -15.88 -11.83 -14.71
C ALA A 423 -16.05 -11.98 -13.19
N ARG A 424 -16.76 -11.04 -12.56
CA ARG A 424 -17.02 -11.10 -11.12
C ARG A 424 -17.89 -12.30 -10.78
N GLY A 425 -17.53 -13.03 -9.73
CA GLY A 425 -18.14 -14.31 -9.34
C GLY A 425 -17.67 -15.51 -10.16
N THR A 426 -16.87 -15.29 -11.21
CA THR A 426 -16.27 -16.33 -12.05
C THR A 426 -14.80 -16.50 -11.62
N LEU A 427 -14.53 -17.54 -10.82
CA LEU A 427 -13.28 -17.71 -10.07
C LEU A 427 -12.33 -18.76 -10.66
N ASP A 428 -12.61 -19.27 -11.85
CA ASP A 428 -11.79 -20.25 -12.58
C ASP A 428 -10.66 -19.60 -13.40
N HIS A 429 -10.86 -18.38 -13.91
CA HIS A 429 -9.85 -17.61 -14.61
C HIS A 429 -9.96 -16.09 -14.33
N ALA A 430 -8.81 -15.43 -14.19
CA ALA A 430 -8.66 -13.99 -14.24
C ALA A 430 -7.25 -13.63 -14.71
N ALA A 431 -7.09 -12.52 -15.41
CA ALA A 431 -5.80 -11.87 -15.63
C ALA A 431 -5.88 -10.36 -15.35
N TYR A 432 -4.77 -9.79 -14.86
CA TYR A 432 -4.60 -8.37 -14.53
C TYR A 432 -3.34 -7.83 -15.19
N THR A 433 -3.42 -6.59 -15.67
CA THR A 433 -2.22 -5.78 -15.99
C THR A 433 -2.23 -4.54 -15.12
N THR A 434 -1.22 -4.40 -14.26
CA THR A 434 -1.11 -3.34 -13.25
C THR A 434 0.18 -2.55 -13.38
N GLU A 435 0.19 -1.30 -12.94
CA GLU A 435 1.37 -0.43 -12.93
C GLU A 435 1.71 0.04 -11.51
N TYR A 436 3.02 0.16 -11.23
CA TYR A 436 3.56 0.90 -10.10
C TYR A 436 4.73 1.79 -10.55
N ASP A 437 4.59 3.11 -10.37
CA ASP A 437 5.68 4.05 -10.51
C ASP A 437 6.60 3.99 -9.29
N SER A 438 7.91 3.88 -9.48
CA SER A 438 8.92 3.84 -8.42
C SER A 438 9.77 5.12 -8.43
N PRO A 439 9.33 6.21 -7.76
CA PRO A 439 10.11 7.44 -7.67
C PRO A 439 11.51 7.24 -7.09
N ALA A 440 12.51 7.91 -7.65
CA ALA A 440 13.90 7.86 -7.19
C ALA A 440 14.09 8.31 -5.72
N ASP A 441 13.19 9.17 -5.23
CA ASP A 441 13.17 9.73 -3.89
C ASP A 441 12.37 8.87 -2.88
N SER A 442 11.82 7.72 -3.29
CA SER A 442 11.03 6.85 -2.42
C SER A 442 11.82 6.43 -1.18
N TRP A 443 11.19 6.55 -0.01
CA TRP A 443 11.80 6.32 1.31
C TRP A 443 12.66 5.05 1.39
N TYR A 444 12.21 3.95 0.78
CA TYR A 444 12.87 2.65 0.84
C TYR A 444 14.23 2.61 0.13
N TYR A 445 14.48 3.47 -0.86
CA TYR A 445 15.80 3.58 -1.52
C TYR A 445 16.87 4.20 -0.61
N ALA A 446 16.46 5.01 0.37
CA ALA A 446 17.35 5.67 1.32
C ALA A 446 17.42 4.96 2.68
N ASP A 447 16.50 4.05 2.96
CA ASP A 447 16.43 3.25 4.19
C ASP A 447 17.12 1.89 4.04
N THR A 448 17.37 1.40 2.83
CA THR A 448 17.98 0.07 2.60
C THR A 448 19.51 0.11 2.53
N ALA A 449 20.16 -1.02 2.86
CA ALA A 449 21.57 -1.27 2.58
C ALA A 449 21.87 -1.68 1.12
N ASN A 450 20.84 -1.98 0.31
CA ASN A 450 20.99 -2.34 -1.12
C ASN A 450 21.30 -1.11 -1.99
N ASP A 451 21.99 -1.28 -3.13
CA ASP A 451 22.21 -0.15 -4.06
C ASP A 451 21.00 0.18 -4.95
N SER A 452 20.09 -0.78 -5.10
CA SER A 452 18.80 -0.64 -5.79
C SER A 452 17.64 -0.89 -4.79
N MET A 453 16.46 -1.15 -5.32
CA MET A 453 15.24 -1.45 -4.58
C MET A 453 15.47 -2.63 -3.61
N PRO A 454 14.98 -2.58 -2.35
CA PRO A 454 15.03 -3.71 -1.42
C PRO A 454 14.02 -4.81 -1.81
N HIS A 455 14.29 -6.07 -1.42
CA HIS A 455 13.55 -7.23 -1.93
C HIS A 455 12.07 -7.19 -1.54
N PHE A 456 11.76 -6.69 -0.35
CA PHE A 456 10.37 -6.58 0.11
C PHE A 456 9.50 -5.73 -0.83
N VAL A 457 10.05 -4.76 -1.57
CA VAL A 457 9.27 -3.94 -2.52
C VAL A 457 8.95 -4.73 -3.79
N TYR A 458 9.89 -5.53 -4.31
CA TYR A 458 9.58 -6.48 -5.40
C TYR A 458 8.46 -7.44 -4.98
N MET A 459 8.54 -7.97 -3.75
CA MET A 459 7.50 -8.80 -3.18
C MET A 459 6.19 -8.02 -3.07
N GLU A 460 6.14 -6.89 -2.36
CA GLU A 460 4.90 -6.14 -2.12
C GLU A 460 4.21 -5.66 -3.41
N THR A 461 4.93 -5.12 -4.40
CA THR A 461 4.34 -4.78 -5.70
C THR A 461 3.73 -6.02 -6.35
N SER A 462 4.46 -7.15 -6.40
CA SER A 462 3.97 -8.39 -6.99
C SER A 462 2.74 -8.97 -6.27
N LEU A 463 2.78 -8.97 -4.94
CA LEU A 463 1.81 -9.58 -4.05
C LEU A 463 0.52 -8.76 -3.96
N GLN A 464 0.61 -7.43 -3.90
CA GLN A 464 -0.56 -6.55 -3.87
C GLN A 464 -1.35 -6.59 -5.18
N ALA A 465 -0.69 -6.70 -6.33
CA ALA A 465 -1.36 -6.81 -7.62
C ALA A 465 -2.09 -8.17 -7.78
N ALA A 466 -1.46 -9.27 -7.38
CA ALA A 466 -2.10 -10.60 -7.37
C ALA A 466 -3.28 -10.68 -6.38
N LEU A 467 -3.11 -10.14 -5.17
CA LEU A 467 -4.16 -9.93 -4.17
C LEU A 467 -5.36 -9.17 -4.77
N LEU A 468 -5.08 -8.04 -5.43
CA LEU A 468 -6.11 -7.15 -5.97
C LEU A 468 -6.96 -7.85 -7.04
N MET A 469 -6.31 -8.58 -7.95
CA MET A 469 -6.99 -9.40 -8.97
C MET A 469 -7.90 -10.44 -8.33
N GLY A 470 -7.36 -11.22 -7.40
CA GLY A 470 -8.12 -12.24 -6.68
C GLY A 470 -9.34 -11.65 -5.99
N TYR A 471 -9.16 -10.52 -5.29
CA TYR A 471 -10.23 -9.89 -4.52
C TYR A 471 -11.31 -9.28 -5.43
N TYR A 472 -10.90 -8.64 -6.54
CA TYR A 472 -11.81 -8.03 -7.52
C TYR A 472 -12.68 -9.05 -8.26
N ALA A 473 -12.17 -10.27 -8.48
CA ALA A 473 -12.98 -11.40 -8.98
C ALA A 473 -14.14 -11.78 -8.03
N GLY A 474 -14.12 -11.32 -6.78
CA GLY A 474 -15.23 -11.40 -5.83
C GLY A 474 -15.36 -12.69 -4.99
N PRO A 475 -14.28 -13.40 -4.59
CA PRO A 475 -14.39 -14.58 -3.73
C PRO A 475 -15.05 -14.27 -2.38
N THR A 476 -14.93 -13.05 -1.86
CA THR A 476 -15.59 -12.65 -0.61
C THR A 476 -17.10 -12.48 -0.75
N LEU A 477 -17.59 -12.11 -1.94
CA LEU A 477 -19.02 -11.93 -2.23
C LEU A 477 -19.79 -13.26 -2.20
N THR A 478 -19.08 -14.40 -2.16
CA THR A 478 -19.68 -15.73 -1.97
C THR A 478 -20.24 -15.94 -0.56
N GLN A 479 -19.85 -15.10 0.42
CA GLN A 479 -20.27 -15.18 1.82
C GLN A 479 -20.72 -13.79 2.34
N PRO A 480 -21.87 -13.26 1.88
CA PRO A 480 -22.37 -11.93 2.29
C PRO A 480 -22.51 -11.79 3.82
N GLY A 481 -22.26 -10.59 4.34
CA GLY A 481 -22.24 -10.33 5.79
C GLY A 481 -21.08 -10.97 6.56
N THR A 482 -20.21 -11.74 5.92
CA THR A 482 -18.97 -12.27 6.52
C THR A 482 -17.79 -11.39 6.13
N THR A 483 -17.02 -10.96 7.12
CA THR A 483 -15.75 -10.26 6.87
C THR A 483 -14.63 -11.28 6.78
N LEU A 484 -13.84 -11.22 5.71
CA LEU A 484 -12.71 -12.12 5.49
C LEU A 484 -11.40 -11.34 5.52
N SER A 485 -10.45 -11.86 6.28
CA SER A 485 -9.05 -11.41 6.31
C SER A 485 -8.26 -12.17 5.26
N LEU A 486 -7.54 -11.45 4.41
CA LEU A 486 -6.66 -12.05 3.41
C LEU A 486 -5.25 -12.23 3.97
N ARG A 487 -4.66 -13.40 3.71
CA ARG A 487 -3.27 -13.72 4.06
C ARG A 487 -2.57 -14.39 2.89
N ASN A 488 -1.31 -13.99 2.66
CA ASN A 488 -0.43 -14.77 1.82
C ASN A 488 -0.06 -16.09 2.53
N LEU A 489 0.08 -17.17 1.77
CA LEU A 489 0.37 -18.52 2.28
C LEU A 489 1.71 -19.06 1.80
N GLY A 490 2.31 -18.42 0.80
CA GLY A 490 3.56 -18.85 0.21
C GLY A 490 3.69 -18.42 -1.25
N GLY A 491 4.81 -18.81 -1.83
CA GLY A 491 5.10 -18.56 -3.23
C GLY A 491 6.54 -18.90 -3.59
N THR A 492 6.87 -18.65 -4.84
CA THR A 492 8.23 -18.67 -5.38
C THR A 492 8.48 -17.37 -6.12
N ALA A 493 9.72 -16.91 -6.16
CA ALA A 493 10.08 -15.80 -7.04
C ALA A 493 11.55 -15.87 -7.48
N THR A 494 11.85 -15.19 -8.58
CA THR A 494 13.19 -15.08 -9.16
C THR A 494 13.40 -13.69 -9.75
N VAL A 495 14.50 -13.03 -9.38
CA VAL A 495 15.00 -11.86 -10.13
C VAL A 495 15.64 -12.40 -11.42
N LEU A 496 15.13 -11.98 -12.57
CA LEU A 496 15.60 -12.40 -13.91
C LEU A 496 16.73 -11.50 -14.43
N ARG A 497 16.80 -10.26 -13.96
CA ARG A 497 17.89 -9.31 -14.26
C ARG A 497 17.92 -8.21 -13.22
N GLN A 498 19.12 -7.72 -12.90
CA GLN A 498 19.30 -6.53 -12.08
C GLN A 498 18.97 -5.27 -12.90
N VAL A 499 18.16 -4.38 -12.33
CA VAL A 499 17.72 -3.12 -12.95
C VAL A 499 17.72 -2.01 -11.91
N ASP A 500 18.05 -0.78 -12.30
CA ASP A 500 17.71 0.40 -11.49
C ASP A 500 16.26 0.80 -11.82
N LEU A 501 15.40 0.72 -10.81
CA LEU A 501 13.95 0.93 -10.93
C LEU A 501 13.56 2.37 -10.59
N ARG A 502 14.52 3.22 -10.21
CA ARG A 502 14.32 4.64 -9.91
C ARG A 502 13.76 5.40 -11.12
N ASP A 503 12.69 6.15 -10.87
CA ASP A 503 11.88 6.89 -11.84
C ASP A 503 11.35 6.03 -13.00
N ARG A 504 11.10 4.74 -12.75
CA ARG A 504 10.48 3.81 -13.71
C ARG A 504 9.06 3.44 -13.32
N THR A 505 8.24 3.17 -14.33
CA THR A 505 6.96 2.47 -14.18
C THR A 505 7.19 0.97 -14.36
N ILE A 506 6.80 0.18 -13.36
CA ILE A 506 6.86 -1.27 -13.36
C ILE A 506 5.53 -1.80 -13.92
N GLU A 507 5.62 -2.35 -15.14
CA GLU A 507 4.66 -3.27 -15.76
C GLU A 507 4.47 -4.51 -14.87
N GLN A 508 3.26 -4.96 -14.54
CA GLN A 508 3.03 -6.31 -14.07
C GLN A 508 1.84 -6.96 -14.77
N SER A 509 2.06 -8.14 -15.34
CA SER A 509 1.00 -9.05 -15.77
C SER A 509 0.87 -10.20 -14.75
N SER A 510 -0.36 -10.55 -14.38
CA SER A 510 -0.65 -11.65 -13.43
C SER A 510 -1.83 -12.48 -13.92
N ARG A 511 -1.86 -13.79 -13.61
CA ARG A 511 -2.98 -14.67 -13.93
C ARG A 511 -3.36 -15.55 -12.76
N MET A 512 -4.66 -15.78 -12.57
CA MET A 512 -5.19 -16.73 -11.60
C MET A 512 -5.11 -18.15 -12.18
N LEU A 513 -4.30 -19.00 -11.53
CA LEU A 513 -4.05 -20.38 -11.91
C LEU A 513 -5.09 -21.35 -11.33
N SER A 514 -5.61 -21.05 -10.13
CA SER A 514 -6.65 -21.85 -9.49
C SER A 514 -7.37 -21.07 -8.38
N THR A 515 -8.63 -21.44 -8.14
CA THR A 515 -9.37 -21.15 -6.90
C THR A 515 -9.86 -22.45 -6.28
N THR A 516 -9.65 -22.61 -4.97
CA THR A 516 -10.25 -23.67 -4.15
C THR A 516 -11.15 -23.05 -3.08
N ILE A 517 -12.43 -23.39 -3.07
CA ILE A 517 -13.37 -22.97 -2.02
C ILE A 517 -13.43 -24.03 -0.92
N LEU A 518 -13.41 -23.58 0.32
CA LEU A 518 -13.39 -24.39 1.54
C LEU A 518 -14.43 -23.85 2.55
N PRO A 519 -14.81 -24.62 3.59
CA PRO A 519 -15.59 -24.07 4.69
C PRO A 519 -14.86 -22.89 5.35
N GLY A 520 -15.51 -21.73 5.42
CA GLY A 520 -14.97 -20.51 6.03
C GLY A 520 -13.75 -19.89 5.35
N SER A 521 -13.33 -20.38 4.18
CA SER A 521 -12.16 -19.85 3.47
C SER A 521 -12.16 -20.12 1.97
N SER A 522 -11.34 -19.38 1.23
CA SER A 522 -11.02 -19.67 -0.17
C SER A 522 -9.55 -19.43 -0.43
N LEU A 523 -8.93 -20.30 -1.22
CA LEU A 523 -7.52 -20.24 -1.60
C LEU A 523 -7.41 -19.93 -3.08
N GLN A 524 -6.51 -19.02 -3.46
CA GLN A 524 -6.26 -18.66 -4.85
C GLN A 524 -4.76 -18.67 -5.12
N THR A 525 -4.37 -19.26 -6.26
CA THR A 525 -2.97 -19.32 -6.71
C THR A 525 -2.81 -18.50 -7.98
N PHE A 526 -1.69 -17.80 -8.10
CA PHE A 526 -1.41 -16.85 -9.18
C PHE A 526 0.00 -17.04 -9.71
N ASP A 527 0.19 -16.80 -11.02
CA ASP A 527 1.50 -16.41 -11.55
C ASP A 527 1.56 -14.89 -11.76
N TYR A 528 2.78 -14.35 -11.80
CA TYR A 528 3.03 -12.96 -12.14
C TYR A 528 4.39 -12.77 -12.81
N THR A 529 4.49 -11.72 -13.62
CA THR A 529 5.74 -11.25 -14.21
C THR A 529 5.77 -9.72 -14.19
N LEU A 530 6.81 -9.18 -13.55
CA LEU A 530 7.12 -7.76 -13.51
C LEU A 530 8.11 -7.41 -14.62
N SER A 531 7.82 -6.34 -15.34
CA SER A 531 8.54 -5.85 -16.51
C SER A 531 8.83 -4.35 -16.39
N VAL A 532 9.91 -3.91 -17.02
CA VAL A 532 10.21 -2.48 -17.19
C VAL A 532 10.88 -2.29 -18.54
N ASP A 533 10.52 -1.22 -19.25
CA ASP A 533 10.87 -0.97 -20.66
C ASP A 533 10.53 -2.16 -21.59
N GLY A 534 9.42 -2.85 -21.32
CA GLY A 534 8.94 -4.00 -22.10
C GLY A 534 9.70 -5.31 -21.89
N ALA A 535 10.65 -5.37 -20.95
CA ALA A 535 11.42 -6.59 -20.65
C ALA A 535 11.15 -7.08 -19.21
N PRO A 536 10.89 -8.39 -18.99
CA PRO A 536 10.78 -8.97 -17.66
C PRO A 536 12.03 -8.75 -16.79
N PHE A 537 11.85 -8.59 -15.48
CA PHE A 537 12.95 -8.53 -14.51
C PHE A 537 12.70 -9.29 -13.21
N TYR A 538 11.44 -9.62 -12.88
CA TYR A 538 11.08 -10.43 -11.72
C TYR A 538 9.85 -11.27 -12.07
N THR A 539 9.81 -12.53 -11.65
CA THR A 539 8.72 -13.46 -11.95
C THR A 539 8.51 -14.41 -10.77
N GLY A 540 7.32 -14.98 -10.65
CA GLY A 540 7.02 -15.91 -9.58
C GLY A 540 5.59 -16.44 -9.59
N GLU A 541 5.32 -17.27 -8.59
CA GLU A 541 3.98 -17.75 -8.25
C GLU A 541 3.67 -17.41 -6.80
N THR A 542 2.40 -17.20 -6.47
CA THR A 542 2.00 -16.98 -5.08
C THR A 542 0.60 -17.51 -4.78
N MET A 543 0.37 -17.88 -3.52
CA MET A 543 -0.92 -18.34 -3.02
C MET A 543 -1.43 -17.40 -1.92
N PHE A 544 -2.67 -16.94 -2.06
CA PHE A 544 -3.41 -16.22 -1.03
C PHE A 544 -4.59 -17.05 -0.53
N GLY A 545 -5.00 -16.80 0.71
CA GLY A 545 -6.27 -17.26 1.23
C GLY A 545 -7.07 -16.12 1.86
N TYR A 546 -8.39 -16.17 1.68
CA TYR A 546 -9.38 -15.35 2.40
C TYR A 546 -9.95 -16.22 3.50
N PHE A 547 -9.92 -15.74 4.73
CA PHE A 547 -10.26 -16.54 5.91
C PHE A 547 -11.25 -15.80 6.81
N SER A 548 -12.23 -16.53 7.33
CA SER A 548 -13.04 -16.08 8.46
C SER A 548 -12.21 -16.05 9.76
N ASP A 549 -12.69 -15.34 10.78
CA ASP A 549 -12.07 -15.35 12.12
C ASP A 549 -11.91 -16.77 12.68
N GLU A 550 -12.89 -17.64 12.46
CA GLU A 550 -12.88 -19.04 12.90
C GLU A 550 -11.78 -19.84 12.20
N ALA A 551 -11.58 -19.61 10.89
CA ALA A 551 -10.51 -20.25 10.14
C ALA A 551 -9.12 -19.74 10.54
N LEU A 552 -8.99 -18.46 10.93
CA LEU A 552 -7.73 -17.91 11.46
C LEU A 552 -7.42 -18.28 12.91
N ALA A 553 -8.44 -18.57 13.73
CA ALA A 553 -8.24 -18.91 15.14
C ALA A 553 -7.48 -20.24 15.34
N ASN A 554 -7.61 -21.18 14.38
CA ASN A 554 -7.08 -22.54 14.48
C ASN A 554 -5.72 -22.74 13.79
N GLN A 555 -4.85 -21.72 13.84
CA GLN A 555 -3.50 -21.79 13.23
C GLN A 555 -2.57 -22.73 14.00
N THR A 556 -2.13 -23.81 13.35
CA THR A 556 -1.20 -24.80 13.91
C THR A 556 0.27 -24.59 13.51
N GLY A 557 0.60 -23.48 12.85
CA GLY A 557 1.97 -23.20 12.40
C GLY A 557 2.44 -24.10 11.26
N LEU A 558 3.72 -24.03 10.93
CA LEU A 558 4.34 -24.88 9.88
C LEU A 558 4.50 -26.34 10.32
N ASP A 559 4.59 -26.59 11.62
CA ASP A 559 4.91 -27.90 12.19
C ASP A 559 3.68 -28.64 12.74
N ALA A 560 2.47 -28.22 12.36
CA ALA A 560 1.19 -28.79 12.78
C ALA A 560 1.06 -28.95 14.30
N GLY A 561 1.38 -27.89 15.04
CA GLY A 561 1.30 -27.79 16.49
C GLY A 561 2.42 -28.51 17.25
N ARG A 562 3.34 -29.21 16.56
CA ARG A 562 4.50 -29.83 17.21
C ARG A 562 5.52 -28.76 17.61
N PRO A 563 6.21 -28.91 18.76
CA PRO A 563 7.34 -28.05 19.09
C PRO A 563 8.43 -28.14 18.01
N ALA A 564 8.83 -26.99 17.49
CA ALA A 564 9.97 -26.82 16.60
C ALA A 564 10.94 -25.83 17.28
N PRO A 565 11.88 -26.31 18.13
CA PRO A 565 12.88 -25.43 18.73
C PRO A 565 13.80 -24.84 17.63
N SER A 566 14.33 -23.65 17.88
CA SER A 566 15.39 -23.09 17.04
C SER A 566 16.69 -23.88 17.21
N TRP A 567 17.56 -23.86 16.19
CA TRP A 567 18.79 -24.67 16.19
C TRP A 567 19.69 -24.36 17.39
N LEU A 568 19.69 -23.11 17.89
CA LEU A 568 20.45 -22.73 19.08
C LEU A 568 19.92 -23.41 20.36
N ALA A 569 18.61 -23.59 20.49
CA ALA A 569 18.00 -24.29 21.62
C ALA A 569 18.33 -25.80 21.59
N GLU A 570 18.50 -26.38 20.40
CA GLU A 570 18.98 -27.76 20.22
C GLU A 570 20.49 -27.91 20.46
N ASN A 571 21.27 -26.83 20.33
CA ASN A 571 22.73 -26.80 20.43
C ASN A 571 23.22 -25.84 21.54
N PRO A 572 22.83 -26.04 22.81
CA PRO A 572 23.07 -25.08 23.90
C PRO A 572 24.55 -24.92 24.32
N THR A 573 25.45 -25.73 23.77
CA THR A 573 26.91 -25.65 23.97
C THR A 573 27.64 -24.99 22.80
N ALA A 574 26.92 -24.52 21.78
CA ALA A 574 27.50 -23.81 20.64
C ALA A 574 28.21 -22.51 21.08
N GLN A 575 29.30 -22.16 20.40
CA GLN A 575 30.00 -20.90 20.65
C GLN A 575 29.28 -19.77 19.93
N VAL A 576 28.52 -18.99 20.71
CA VAL A 576 27.77 -17.83 20.22
C VAL A 576 28.63 -16.56 20.34
N ARG A 577 28.68 -15.79 19.26
CA ARG A 577 29.13 -14.40 19.25
C ARG A 577 27.96 -13.48 18.85
N THR A 578 28.14 -12.18 18.97
CA THR A 578 27.06 -11.20 18.74
C THR A 578 27.50 -10.08 17.81
N ILE A 579 26.69 -9.80 16.80
CA ILE A 579 26.72 -8.57 16.00
C ILE A 579 25.72 -7.59 16.63
N ASP A 580 26.21 -6.44 17.07
CA ASP A 580 25.39 -5.34 17.59
C ASP A 580 24.99 -4.42 16.43
N VAL A 581 23.90 -4.78 15.75
CA VAL A 581 23.39 -4.07 14.57
C VAL A 581 22.92 -2.66 14.96
N ALA A 582 22.30 -2.51 16.14
CA ALA A 582 21.88 -1.21 16.65
C ALA A 582 23.07 -0.26 16.88
N ALA A 583 24.17 -0.74 17.48
CA ALA A 583 25.38 0.06 17.67
C ALA A 583 26.06 0.41 16.34
N ARG A 584 26.18 -0.54 15.40
CA ARG A 584 26.71 -0.27 14.04
C ARG A 584 25.86 0.77 13.31
N ARG A 585 24.54 0.66 13.38
CA ARG A 585 23.59 1.60 12.77
C ARG A 585 23.61 2.98 13.43
N ALA A 586 23.96 3.08 14.71
CA ALA A 586 24.07 4.36 15.40
C ALA A 586 25.20 5.26 14.87
N ASP A 587 26.23 4.67 14.24
CA ASP A 587 27.24 5.42 13.48
C ASP A 587 26.69 5.82 12.09
N PRO A 588 26.58 7.12 11.77
CA PRO A 588 26.17 7.58 10.44
C PRO A 588 27.17 7.25 9.33
N ALA A 589 28.45 7.04 9.67
CA ALA A 589 29.50 6.71 8.71
C ALA A 589 29.56 5.22 8.34
N SER A 590 28.88 4.35 9.08
CA SER A 590 28.79 2.92 8.75
C SER A 590 28.12 2.70 7.38
N PRO A 591 28.85 2.21 6.36
CA PRO A 591 28.29 1.89 5.05
C PRO A 591 27.40 0.64 5.15
N LEU A 592 26.69 0.28 4.07
CA LEU A 592 26.00 -1.02 3.97
C LEU A 592 25.11 -1.35 5.19
N CYS A 593 24.24 -0.42 5.59
CA CYS A 593 23.45 -0.54 6.81
C CYS A 593 22.02 -0.06 6.56
N SER A 594 21.04 -0.91 6.86
CA SER A 594 19.63 -0.58 6.74
C SER A 594 19.20 0.29 7.93
N ARG A 595 18.45 1.36 7.64
CA ARG A 595 18.23 2.50 8.54
C ARG A 595 16.75 2.88 8.61
N ARG A 596 16.40 3.70 9.60
CA ARG A 596 15.04 4.23 9.83
C ARG A 596 13.97 3.14 9.75
N THR A 597 13.16 3.14 8.70
CA THR A 597 11.96 2.31 8.52
C THR A 597 12.33 0.84 8.23
N LEU A 598 13.54 0.58 7.70
CA LEU A 598 14.10 -0.75 7.46
C LEU A 598 15.11 -1.19 8.54
N ALA A 599 15.11 -0.55 9.71
CA ALA A 599 15.81 -1.04 10.90
C ALA A 599 15.09 -2.26 11.52
N LEU A 600 15.00 -3.36 10.77
CA LEU A 600 14.14 -4.52 11.11
C LEU A 600 14.72 -5.44 12.21
N ILE A 601 16.02 -5.34 12.50
CA ILE A 601 16.71 -6.10 13.57
C ILE A 601 17.70 -5.20 14.31
N ASP A 602 17.98 -5.55 15.57
CA ASP A 602 18.89 -4.79 16.45
C ASP A 602 20.14 -5.57 16.87
N ARG A 603 20.07 -6.91 16.81
CA ARG A 603 21.12 -7.83 17.27
C ARG A 603 21.05 -9.11 16.46
N VAL A 604 22.20 -9.64 16.04
CA VAL A 604 22.31 -10.99 15.48
C VAL A 604 23.27 -11.81 16.34
N GLU A 605 22.82 -12.96 16.80
CA GLU A 605 23.63 -13.98 17.42
C GLU A 605 24.13 -14.93 16.33
N VAL A 606 25.44 -15.18 16.30
CA VAL A 606 26.10 -15.93 15.25
C VAL A 606 26.82 -17.13 15.84
N VAL A 607 26.70 -18.27 15.17
CA VAL A 607 27.58 -19.44 15.37
C VAL A 607 28.26 -19.73 14.04
N ASP A 608 29.54 -19.38 13.95
CA ASP A 608 30.35 -19.64 12.74
C ASP A 608 30.52 -21.15 12.56
N GLY A 609 30.31 -21.65 11.33
CA GLY A 609 30.27 -23.10 11.07
C GLY A 609 29.08 -23.85 11.69
N GLY A 610 28.12 -23.13 12.30
CA GLY A 610 26.89 -23.71 12.83
C GLY A 610 25.79 -23.91 11.78
N GLY A 611 24.59 -24.22 12.27
CA GLY A 611 23.37 -24.34 11.48
C GLY A 611 23.22 -25.68 10.75
N LYS A 612 22.08 -25.86 10.07
CA LYS A 612 21.69 -27.11 9.40
C LYS A 612 22.67 -27.56 8.30
N HIS A 613 23.45 -26.62 7.75
CA HIS A 613 24.39 -26.86 6.65
C HIS A 613 25.87 -26.71 7.05
N GLY A 614 26.17 -26.33 8.30
CA GLY A 614 27.53 -26.20 8.82
C GLY A 614 28.37 -25.05 8.23
N ALA A 615 27.77 -24.10 7.51
CA ALA A 615 28.47 -22.93 6.97
C ALA A 615 28.23 -21.64 7.77
N GLY A 616 27.37 -21.67 8.79
CA GLY A 616 27.03 -20.51 9.62
C GLY A 616 25.56 -20.53 10.04
N TYR A 617 25.30 -19.99 11.21
CA TYR A 617 23.95 -19.83 11.77
C TYR A 617 23.77 -18.44 12.33
N LEU A 618 22.63 -17.81 12.00
CA LEU A 618 22.22 -16.50 12.47
C LEU A 618 20.92 -16.65 13.26
N HIS A 619 20.82 -15.97 14.40
CA HIS A 619 19.63 -15.91 15.23
C HIS A 619 19.36 -14.46 15.67
N SER A 620 18.10 -14.05 15.67
CA SER A 620 17.68 -12.71 16.11
C SER A 620 16.34 -12.81 16.84
N LEU A 621 16.26 -12.19 18.02
CA LEU A 621 15.04 -12.06 18.80
C LEU A 621 14.70 -10.57 18.96
N ARG A 622 13.58 -10.12 18.36
CA ARG A 622 13.11 -8.73 18.41
C ARG A 622 11.75 -8.65 19.12
N PRO A 623 11.58 -7.78 20.14
CA PRO A 623 10.26 -7.43 20.67
C PRO A 623 9.38 -6.78 19.60
N ILE A 624 8.10 -7.14 19.55
CA ILE A 624 7.11 -6.46 18.71
C ILE A 624 6.66 -5.19 19.44
N ASP A 625 6.85 -4.02 18.82
CA ASP A 625 6.23 -2.78 19.29
C ASP A 625 4.86 -2.61 18.58
N PRO A 626 3.73 -2.55 19.29
CA PRO A 626 2.43 -2.24 18.69
C PRO A 626 2.39 -0.90 17.93
N ALA A 627 3.33 0.01 18.19
CA ALA A 627 3.49 1.27 17.47
C ALA A 627 4.44 1.19 16.26
N ASP A 628 4.98 0.00 15.93
CA ASP A 628 5.77 -0.22 14.71
C ASP A 628 4.99 0.30 13.48
N TRP A 629 5.67 1.10 12.67
CA TRP A 629 5.09 1.90 11.58
C TRP A 629 4.22 1.06 10.62
N PHE A 630 4.63 -0.18 10.34
CA PHE A 630 3.94 -1.07 9.39
C PHE A 630 2.56 -1.50 9.89
N PHE A 631 2.27 -1.53 11.20
CA PHE A 631 0.92 -1.85 11.67
C PHE A 631 -0.11 -0.77 11.31
N ALA A 632 0.34 0.48 11.17
CA ALA A 632 -0.48 1.59 10.69
C ALA A 632 -0.56 1.68 9.14
N ARG A 633 -0.02 0.68 8.43
CA ARG A 633 0.10 0.66 6.96
C ARG A 633 -0.37 -0.63 6.31
N HIS A 634 -0.06 -1.78 6.88
CA HIS A 634 -0.09 -3.04 6.14
C HIS A 634 -1.51 -3.53 5.83
N PHE A 635 -2.49 -3.44 6.74
CA PHE A 635 -3.92 -3.48 6.38
C PHE A 635 -4.74 -2.62 7.35
N HIS A 636 -5.57 -1.72 6.83
CA HIS A 636 -6.44 -0.89 7.67
C HIS A 636 -7.51 -1.75 8.37
N LEU A 637 -7.62 -1.62 9.69
CA LEU A 637 -8.47 -2.42 10.60
C LEU A 637 -8.08 -3.90 10.77
N ASP A 638 -7.00 -4.38 10.15
CA ASP A 638 -6.49 -5.76 10.28
C ASP A 638 -4.96 -5.79 10.47
N PRO A 639 -4.43 -5.18 11.56
CA PRO A 639 -3.00 -4.95 11.72
C PRO A 639 -2.22 -6.26 11.93
N VAL A 640 -1.27 -6.49 11.02
CA VAL A 640 -0.38 -7.67 10.98
C VAL A 640 0.96 -7.25 10.36
N ILE A 641 2.07 -7.91 10.69
CA ILE A 641 3.36 -7.64 10.04
C ILE A 641 3.34 -8.12 8.57
N PRO A 642 3.89 -7.36 7.60
CA PRO A 642 4.10 -7.84 6.24
C PRO A 642 5.00 -9.08 6.20
N GLY A 643 4.56 -10.13 5.50
CA GLY A 643 5.38 -11.32 5.28
C GLY A 643 6.68 -11.01 4.53
N SER A 644 6.60 -10.07 3.58
CA SER A 644 7.72 -9.49 2.84
C SER A 644 8.78 -8.85 3.77
N LEU A 645 8.39 -8.11 4.82
CA LEU A 645 9.32 -7.60 5.83
C LEU A 645 9.89 -8.72 6.71
N GLY A 646 9.17 -9.82 6.90
CA GLY A 646 9.72 -11.05 7.49
C GLY A 646 10.87 -11.62 6.66
N VAL A 647 10.73 -11.68 5.34
CA VAL A 647 11.81 -12.08 4.41
C VAL A 647 12.96 -11.06 4.42
N GLU A 648 12.66 -9.76 4.36
CA GLU A 648 13.67 -8.69 4.42
C GLU A 648 14.44 -8.70 5.75
N SER A 649 13.83 -9.14 6.86
CA SER A 649 14.53 -9.33 8.14
C SER A 649 15.59 -10.43 8.06
N VAL A 650 15.37 -11.49 7.26
CA VAL A 650 16.37 -12.53 6.98
C VAL A 650 17.48 -11.94 6.11
N ILE A 651 17.14 -11.16 5.07
CA ILE A 651 18.11 -10.46 4.22
C ILE A 651 19.00 -9.55 5.06
N HIS A 652 18.40 -8.73 5.94
CA HIS A 652 19.11 -7.81 6.83
C HIS A 652 20.08 -8.56 7.76
N ALA A 653 19.67 -9.70 8.34
CA ALA A 653 20.58 -10.51 9.17
C ALA A 653 21.78 -11.05 8.37
N VAL A 654 21.56 -11.50 7.13
CA VAL A 654 22.62 -11.99 6.24
C VAL A 654 23.53 -10.85 5.75
N GLN A 655 22.98 -9.66 5.49
CA GLN A 655 23.75 -8.46 5.15
C GLN A 655 24.71 -8.07 6.28
N GLU A 656 24.20 -7.96 7.51
CA GLU A 656 25.02 -7.62 8.69
C GLU A 656 26.12 -8.67 8.91
N TRP A 657 25.79 -9.96 8.79
CA TRP A 657 26.76 -11.05 8.89
C TRP A 657 27.81 -11.04 7.77
N LEU A 658 27.45 -10.71 6.52
CA LEU A 658 28.42 -10.61 5.42
C LEU A 658 29.45 -9.50 5.66
N VAL A 659 29.05 -8.36 6.21
CA VAL A 659 29.98 -7.28 6.58
C VAL A 659 30.87 -7.70 7.76
N ASP A 660 30.26 -8.21 8.84
CA ASP A 660 30.96 -8.62 10.06
C ASP A 660 31.96 -9.76 9.83
N ALA A 661 31.63 -10.75 8.99
CA ALA A 661 32.55 -11.81 8.59
C ALA A 661 33.65 -11.34 7.60
N GLY A 662 33.74 -10.03 7.33
CA GLY A 662 34.81 -9.40 6.59
C GLY A 662 34.71 -9.54 5.07
N HIS A 663 33.57 -9.97 4.51
CA HIS A 663 33.45 -10.20 3.07
C HIS A 663 33.54 -8.93 2.22
N ALA A 664 33.36 -7.75 2.82
CA ALA A 664 33.53 -6.44 2.18
C ALA A 664 34.97 -5.87 2.26
N ALA A 665 35.88 -6.50 3.02
CA ALA A 665 37.14 -5.85 3.45
C ALA A 665 38.11 -5.53 2.29
N ASP A 666 38.10 -6.33 1.23
CA ASP A 666 38.98 -6.16 0.05
C ASP A 666 38.29 -5.43 -1.12
N MET A 667 37.08 -4.88 -0.91
CA MET A 667 36.28 -4.19 -1.93
C MET A 667 36.44 -2.67 -1.84
N ALA A 668 36.52 -1.98 -2.97
CA ALA A 668 36.68 -0.53 -3.04
C ALA A 668 35.33 0.23 -3.01
N ASP A 669 34.27 -0.29 -3.64
CA ASP A 669 32.90 0.26 -3.58
C ASP A 669 31.88 -0.88 -3.34
N PRO A 670 31.84 -1.48 -2.14
CA PRO A 670 31.01 -2.63 -1.84
C PRO A 670 29.52 -2.27 -1.74
N VAL A 671 28.67 -3.08 -2.35
CA VAL A 671 27.21 -2.89 -2.40
C VAL A 671 26.44 -4.20 -2.24
N PHE A 672 25.25 -4.13 -1.61
CA PHE A 672 24.32 -5.24 -1.58
C PHE A 672 23.33 -5.22 -2.75
N ARG A 673 23.02 -6.42 -3.25
CA ARG A 673 22.02 -6.68 -4.28
C ARG A 673 21.25 -7.96 -4.01
N ILE A 674 20.09 -8.06 -4.65
CA ILE A 674 19.43 -9.35 -4.86
C ILE A 674 20.01 -9.97 -6.13
N PRO A 675 20.57 -11.19 -6.06
CA PRO A 675 21.18 -11.85 -7.22
C PRO A 675 20.11 -12.27 -8.23
N ALA A 676 20.46 -12.21 -9.52
CA ALA A 676 19.63 -12.78 -10.57
C ALA A 676 19.75 -14.32 -10.63
N ASP A 677 18.79 -14.96 -11.28
CA ASP A 677 18.76 -16.40 -11.63
C ASP A 677 18.85 -17.38 -10.45
N ILE A 678 18.54 -16.92 -9.23
CA ILE A 678 18.37 -17.78 -8.04
C ILE A 678 16.89 -17.73 -7.62
N PRO A 679 16.11 -18.80 -7.87
CA PRO A 679 14.77 -18.90 -7.33
C PRO A 679 14.81 -19.11 -5.82
N PHE A 680 13.93 -18.42 -5.09
CA PHE A 680 13.67 -18.68 -3.68
C PHE A 680 12.18 -18.98 -3.48
N SER A 681 11.84 -19.63 -2.37
CA SER A 681 10.45 -19.88 -1.98
C SER A 681 10.19 -19.48 -0.53
N TRP A 682 8.95 -19.15 -0.22
CA TRP A 682 8.51 -18.85 1.14
C TRP A 682 7.18 -19.57 1.45
N ARG A 683 6.96 -19.84 2.74
CA ARG A 683 5.73 -20.47 3.25
C ARG A 683 5.29 -19.76 4.52
N TYR A 684 3.99 -19.43 4.60
CA TYR A 684 3.38 -18.81 5.78
C TYR A 684 2.23 -19.68 6.30
N ARG A 685 2.29 -20.08 7.58
CA ARG A 685 1.23 -20.81 8.30
C ARG A 685 0.89 -20.14 9.63
N GLY A 686 0.88 -18.81 9.62
CA GLY A 686 0.43 -17.99 10.73
C GLY A 686 0.66 -16.51 10.46
N GLN A 687 0.45 -15.71 11.50
CA GLN A 687 0.56 -14.25 11.43
C GLN A 687 1.21 -13.69 12.69
N PHE A 688 1.89 -12.56 12.54
CA PHE A 688 2.41 -11.73 13.64
C PHE A 688 1.47 -10.55 13.89
N LEU A 689 0.79 -10.57 15.03
CA LEU A 689 -0.07 -9.50 15.53
C LEU A 689 0.71 -8.55 16.45
N PRO A 690 0.23 -7.30 16.65
CA PRO A 690 0.79 -6.37 17.65
C PRO A 690 0.92 -6.96 19.06
N THR A 691 0.12 -7.97 19.39
CA THR A 691 0.08 -8.62 20.71
C THR A 691 0.94 -9.88 20.84
N ASP A 692 1.58 -10.37 19.77
CA ASP A 692 2.35 -11.63 19.80
C ASP A 692 3.72 -11.47 20.53
N GLY A 693 4.11 -10.26 20.93
CA GLY A 693 5.20 -9.99 21.88
C GLY A 693 6.62 -10.02 21.29
N THR A 694 6.99 -11.06 20.54
CA THR A 694 8.33 -11.18 19.93
C THR A 694 8.30 -11.86 18.56
N VAL A 695 9.22 -11.45 17.69
CA VAL A 695 9.65 -12.19 16.50
C VAL A 695 10.99 -12.85 16.80
N GLU A 696 11.03 -14.18 16.79
CA GLU A 696 12.28 -14.95 16.73
C GLU A 696 12.54 -15.30 15.26
N LEU A 697 13.79 -15.14 14.81
CA LEU A 697 14.25 -15.39 13.45
C LEU A 697 15.51 -16.23 13.49
N GLU A 698 15.59 -17.25 12.63
CA GLU A 698 16.83 -17.97 12.34
C GLU A 698 17.14 -17.97 10.84
N ALA A 699 18.43 -17.97 10.50
CA ALA A 699 18.92 -18.19 9.14
C ALA A 699 20.11 -19.16 9.15
N HIS A 700 20.04 -20.20 8.31
CA HIS A 700 21.11 -21.17 8.09
C HIS A 700 21.85 -20.80 6.82
N ILE A 701 23.13 -20.46 6.93
CA ILE A 701 23.97 -20.25 5.75
C ILE A 701 24.13 -21.60 5.05
N LYS A 702 23.63 -21.71 3.83
CA LYS A 702 23.58 -22.93 3.02
C LYS A 702 24.76 -23.03 2.07
N ALA A 703 25.12 -21.91 1.44
CA ALA A 703 26.29 -21.81 0.57
C ALA A 703 26.84 -20.39 0.51
N LEU A 704 28.16 -20.29 0.32
CA LEU A 704 28.88 -19.05 0.00
C LEU A 704 29.53 -19.23 -1.37
N ARG A 705 28.96 -18.60 -2.39
CA ARG A 705 29.44 -18.65 -3.77
C ARG A 705 30.33 -17.44 -4.02
N ARG A 706 31.65 -17.64 -4.10
CA ARG A 706 32.60 -16.57 -4.44
C ARG A 706 32.69 -16.44 -5.96
N GLY A 707 32.34 -15.27 -6.48
CA GLY A 707 32.48 -14.91 -7.90
C GLY A 707 33.67 -13.95 -8.13
N PRO A 708 33.95 -13.57 -9.38
CA PRO A 708 35.06 -12.66 -9.70
C PRO A 708 34.93 -11.25 -9.11
N ARG A 709 33.72 -10.82 -8.77
CA ARG A 709 33.39 -9.45 -8.32
C ARG A 709 32.67 -9.37 -6.98
N GLY A 710 32.54 -10.49 -6.25
CA GLY A 710 31.73 -10.53 -5.05
C GLY A 710 31.48 -11.91 -4.47
N VAL A 711 30.58 -11.96 -3.50
CA VAL A 711 30.11 -13.20 -2.86
C VAL A 711 28.58 -13.22 -2.81
N THR A 712 27.99 -14.37 -3.12
CA THR A 712 26.56 -14.63 -2.91
C THR A 712 26.41 -15.59 -1.73
N ALA A 713 25.71 -15.17 -0.68
CA ALA A 713 25.22 -16.06 0.36
C ALA A 713 23.85 -16.61 -0.07
N VAL A 714 23.65 -17.91 0.07
CA VAL A 714 22.34 -18.58 -0.06
C VAL A 714 21.99 -19.14 1.31
N VAL A 715 20.76 -18.94 1.76
CA VAL A 715 20.30 -19.28 3.12
C VAL A 715 18.91 -19.90 3.12
N ASP A 716 18.64 -20.72 4.13
CA ASP A 716 17.29 -21.14 4.50
C ASP A 716 16.92 -20.46 5.82
N GLY A 717 15.76 -19.78 5.88
CA GLY A 717 15.29 -19.01 7.03
C GLY A 717 14.02 -19.55 7.67
N SER A 718 13.77 -19.18 8.92
CA SER A 718 12.49 -19.45 9.60
C SER A 718 12.20 -18.36 10.63
N LEU A 719 10.91 -18.08 10.87
CA LEU A 719 10.48 -17.15 11.91
C LEU A 719 9.37 -17.75 12.78
N TRP A 720 9.42 -17.43 14.08
CA TRP A 720 8.48 -17.84 15.10
C TRP A 720 7.86 -16.62 15.78
N LYS A 721 6.60 -16.79 16.17
CA LYS A 721 6.06 -16.11 17.36
C LYS A 721 6.18 -17.05 18.57
N PRO A 722 6.00 -16.60 19.82
CA PRO A 722 6.26 -17.41 21.01
C PRO A 722 5.67 -18.83 20.93
N GLY A 723 6.55 -19.83 20.84
CA GLY A 723 6.20 -21.25 20.79
C GLY A 723 5.67 -21.79 19.45
N LEU A 724 5.62 -20.99 18.37
CA LEU A 724 5.05 -21.42 17.08
C LEU A 724 5.83 -20.89 15.87
N ARG A 725 6.45 -21.80 15.11
CA ARG A 725 7.08 -21.51 13.81
C ARG A 725 5.99 -21.24 12.78
N ILE A 726 6.02 -20.06 12.16
CA ILE A 726 4.96 -19.64 11.24
C ILE A 726 5.47 -19.28 9.85
N TYR A 727 6.72 -18.80 9.72
CA TYR A 727 7.33 -18.49 8.42
C TYR A 727 8.53 -19.39 8.15
N GLU A 728 8.74 -19.74 6.89
CA GLU A 728 9.92 -20.41 6.38
C GLU A 728 10.28 -19.83 5.01
N VAL A 729 11.57 -19.70 4.74
CA VAL A 729 12.11 -19.24 3.46
C VAL A 729 13.22 -20.21 3.04
N THR A 730 13.24 -20.61 1.78
CA THR A 730 14.21 -21.59 1.24
C THR A 730 14.94 -21.00 0.05
N ASP A 731 16.27 -21.22 0.00
CA ASP A 731 17.16 -20.73 -1.06
C ASP A 731 17.14 -19.20 -1.28
N LEU A 732 16.82 -18.43 -0.24
CA LEU A 732 16.94 -16.97 -0.25
C LEU A 732 18.40 -16.57 -0.44
N ALA A 733 18.67 -15.63 -1.34
CA ALA A 733 20.03 -15.25 -1.68
C ALA A 733 20.29 -13.74 -1.55
N VAL A 734 21.49 -13.40 -1.07
CA VAL A 734 21.98 -12.03 -0.89
C VAL A 734 23.35 -11.94 -1.55
N GLU A 735 23.53 -10.94 -2.41
CA GLU A 735 24.77 -10.70 -3.14
C GLU A 735 25.49 -9.47 -2.57
N LEU A 736 26.78 -9.60 -2.28
CA LEU A 736 27.68 -8.50 -1.93
C LEU A 736 28.74 -8.41 -3.04
N VAL A 737 28.78 -7.29 -3.76
CA VAL A 737 29.68 -7.09 -4.90
C VAL A 737 30.44 -5.77 -4.78
N ASP A 738 31.60 -5.69 -5.40
CA ASP A 738 32.31 -4.42 -5.62
C ASP A 738 31.77 -3.76 -6.91
N ARG A 739 31.17 -2.58 -6.80
CA ARG A 739 30.64 -1.82 -7.94
C ARG A 739 31.76 -1.34 -8.88
N SER A 740 33.00 -1.24 -8.38
CA SER A 740 34.15 -0.76 -9.15
C SER A 740 34.85 -1.85 -10.00
N ALA A 741 34.40 -3.10 -9.92
CA ALA A 741 35.05 -4.30 -10.50
C ALA A 741 34.41 -4.88 -11.79
#